data_AF-A0A6J0B3Z9-F1
#
_entry.id   AF-A0A6J0B3Z9-F1
#
_cell.length_a   1.000
_cell.length_b   1.000
_cell.length_c   1.000
_cell.angle_alpha   90.00
_cell.angle_beta   90.00
_cell.angle_gamma   90.00
#
_symmetry.space_group_name_H-M   'P 1'
#
loop_
_entity.id
_entity.type
_entity.pdbx_description
1 polymer ?
#
loop_
_entity_poly.entity_id
_entity_poly.type
_entity_poly.pdbx_seq_one_letter_code
_entity_poly.pdbx_strand_id
1 'polypeptide(L)'
;MERLWGLLQRRAQRLSSRPSQTIYKRVEGTQQGRLEEEEEDREEGVEPSAHFCPMELRGPEPLGSLPARQNLGFWAVAGRRAAPYLVLIALLIFTGAFLLGYVAFRGSCQACGDDVLVVSEDLNHELGADSHQGTLYWSDLQAMFLRLLGEGHLEDIIRQTSLRQRMAGSAGMAALAQDIREALLRQQLDHVWLDTHYVGLQFPDPAHPNTLHWVNASGRPEEQLPLEDPDVYCPYSATGNATGELVYAHYGRSEDLQDLRARGVEPKGRLLLVRLGMINFAQKVASAQDFGARGVLIYPDPADFSQGPHKISLSSHQAVYGHVHLGTGDPYTPGFPSFNQTQFPPVQSSGLPSIPAQPISADIASLLLRKLEGPVAPQEWQGHLPVSPYRLGPGPDLHLGVNNHRASTPISNIFGCIEGRSEPDHYVVIGAQRDAWGPGAAKSAVGTAILLELVRTFSSMVSNGFRPRRSLLFISWDGGDFGSVGSTEWLEGYLSVLHLKAVVYVSLDNAVLGDDKFHAKTSPLLISLIENILKQVDSPNRSGQTLYEQVVFNNHSWEAEVIRPLPMDSSAYSFTAFAGVPAVEFSFTEQDGPAYPFLHTKEDTYENLHRVLRGRLPAVAQAVAQLAGQLLIRLSHDHLLPLDFGRYGDVVLRHIGSLNEFSGDLKARGLTLQWVYSARGDYIRAAEKLRKEIYSSEESDERLTRMYNVRIMRVEFYFLSQYVSPADSPFRHIFLGRGDHTLGALLDHVRLLRSGGSGALGAVSSQVVPGLGFQESRFRRQLALLTWTLQGAANALSGDVWNIDNNF
;
A
#
# COMPACT_ATOMS: atom_id res chain seq x y z
N MET A 1 35.92 1.56 57.04
CA MET A 1 35.60 3.00 57.06
C MET A 1 36.90 3.78 56.93
N GLU A 2 36.96 4.71 55.97
CA GLU A 2 38.04 5.67 55.65
C GLU A 2 39.32 5.27 54.87
N ARG A 3 39.51 4.02 54.41
CA ARG A 3 40.64 3.70 53.49
C ARG A 3 40.30 2.99 52.18
N LEU A 4 39.04 3.01 51.76
CA LEU A 4 38.59 2.43 50.48
C LEU A 4 37.98 3.45 49.51
N TRP A 5 37.86 4.72 49.89
CA TRP A 5 37.30 5.76 49.01
C TRP A 5 38.36 6.47 48.14
N GLY A 6 39.65 6.33 48.44
CA GLY A 6 40.74 7.05 47.75
C GLY A 6 41.28 6.43 46.46
N LEU A 7 40.85 5.21 46.10
CA LEU A 7 41.38 4.47 44.93
C LEU A 7 40.40 4.34 43.75
N LEU A 8 39.12 4.70 43.93
CA LEU A 8 38.15 4.74 42.84
C LEU A 8 38.10 6.09 42.10
N GLN A 9 38.74 7.13 42.65
CA GLN A 9 38.70 8.48 42.06
C GLN A 9 39.84 8.81 41.09
N ARG A 10 40.82 7.90 40.88
CA ARG A 10 41.95 8.13 39.96
C ARG A 10 41.97 7.28 38.68
N ARG A 11 40.92 6.49 38.41
CA ARG A 11 40.77 5.75 37.14
C ARG A 11 39.68 6.30 36.21
N ALA A 12 38.97 7.36 36.58
CA ALA A 12 37.88 7.95 35.80
C ALA A 12 38.29 9.17 34.93
N GLN A 13 39.58 9.50 34.80
CA GLN A 13 40.03 10.72 34.11
C GLN A 13 40.90 10.51 32.85
N ARG A 14 40.85 9.32 32.23
CA ARG A 14 41.41 9.12 30.88
C ARG A 14 40.55 8.17 30.06
N LEU A 15 39.41 8.65 29.58
CA LEU A 15 38.72 8.17 28.40
C LEU A 15 38.01 9.39 27.78
N SER A 16 38.62 9.93 26.73
CA SER A 16 38.14 11.08 25.99
C SER A 16 36.81 10.75 25.30
N SER A 17 35.81 11.59 25.57
CA SER A 17 34.52 11.62 24.92
C SER A 17 34.65 11.93 23.43
N ARG A 18 34.30 10.98 22.56
CA ARG A 18 33.78 11.27 21.21
C ARG A 18 32.32 11.72 21.37
N PRO A 19 31.84 12.73 20.62
CA PRO A 19 30.49 13.21 20.81
C PRO A 19 29.50 12.17 20.26
N SER A 20 28.68 11.61 21.14
CA SER A 20 27.39 11.03 20.76
C SER A 20 26.51 12.19 20.31
N GLN A 21 26.35 12.36 19.00
CA GLN A 21 25.30 13.22 18.47
C GLN A 21 23.96 12.60 18.84
N THR A 22 23.26 13.20 19.79
CA THR A 22 21.82 13.02 19.98
C THR A 22 21.12 13.54 18.74
N ILE A 23 20.57 12.62 17.94
CA ILE A 23 19.84 12.89 16.70
C ILE A 23 18.35 13.07 17.06
N TYR A 24 18.00 14.17 17.73
CA TYR A 24 16.61 14.62 17.80
C TYR A 24 16.62 16.14 17.83
N LYS A 25 16.12 16.77 16.77
CA LYS A 25 15.90 18.22 16.76
C LYS A 25 14.50 18.47 17.30
N ARG A 26 14.41 18.84 18.58
CA ARG A 26 13.19 19.38 19.17
C ARG A 26 12.82 20.66 18.41
N VAL A 27 11.60 20.75 17.90
CA VAL A 27 11.05 22.02 17.40
C VAL A 27 10.51 22.77 18.60
N GLU A 28 11.24 23.79 19.06
CA GLU A 28 10.74 24.73 20.06
C GLU A 28 9.82 25.73 19.35
N GLY A 29 8.51 25.65 19.63
CA GLY A 29 7.55 26.67 19.21
C GLY A 29 7.64 27.88 20.11
N THR A 30 8.08 29.01 19.57
CA THR A 30 7.85 30.33 20.16
C THR A 30 6.41 30.75 19.94
N GLN A 31 5.60 30.78 21.00
CA GLN A 31 4.49 31.73 21.13
C GLN A 31 4.17 31.93 22.61
N GLN A 32 4.41 33.16 23.06
CA GLN A 32 4.13 33.67 24.39
C GLN A 32 2.75 34.34 24.29
N GLY A 33 1.71 33.60 24.67
CA GLY A 33 0.31 34.03 24.62
C GLY A 33 -0.38 33.66 25.93
N ARG A 34 -0.92 34.68 26.58
CA ARG A 34 -1.54 34.71 27.91
C ARG A 34 -2.74 33.74 27.98
N LEU A 35 -2.74 32.84 28.96
CA LEU A 35 -3.89 32.02 29.33
C LEU A 35 -4.81 32.86 30.23
N GLU A 36 -6.04 33.10 29.78
CA GLU A 36 -7.18 33.36 30.65
C GLU A 36 -8.03 32.09 30.63
N GLU A 37 -8.20 31.49 31.81
CA GLU A 37 -9.06 30.34 32.07
C GLU A 37 -10.51 30.83 32.12
N GLU A 38 -11.36 30.35 31.21
CA GLU A 38 -12.80 30.33 31.42
C GLU A 38 -13.24 28.87 31.52
N GLU A 39 -13.70 28.51 32.73
CA GLU A 39 -14.45 27.30 33.02
C GLU A 39 -15.82 27.41 32.33
N GLU A 40 -16.20 26.41 31.53
CA GLU A 40 -17.61 26.19 31.23
C GLU A 40 -17.94 24.69 31.19
N ASP A 41 -19.11 24.41 31.77
CA ASP A 41 -19.54 23.14 32.34
C ASP A 41 -19.81 22.01 31.34
N ARG A 42 -19.63 20.79 31.83
CA ARG A 42 -20.04 19.53 31.20
C ARG A 42 -21.56 19.42 31.14
N GLU A 43 -22.11 19.18 29.96
CA GLU A 43 -23.35 18.41 29.79
C GLU A 43 -23.02 17.00 29.27
N GLU A 44 -23.41 16.01 30.07
CA GLU A 44 -23.29 14.58 29.77
C GLU A 44 -24.26 14.19 28.65
N GLY A 45 -23.72 13.90 27.46
CA GLY A 45 -24.42 13.26 26.37
C GLY A 45 -24.08 11.76 26.32
N VAL A 46 -25.12 10.93 26.46
CA VAL A 46 -25.12 9.46 26.44
C VAL A 46 -24.50 8.90 25.14
N GLU A 47 -23.39 8.16 25.24
CA GLU A 47 -22.85 7.31 24.16
C GLU A 47 -23.70 6.03 24.00
N PRO A 48 -24.17 5.67 22.80
CA PRO A 48 -24.59 4.30 22.51
C PRO A 48 -23.34 3.47 22.17
N SER A 49 -23.18 2.36 22.88
CA SER A 49 -22.12 1.36 22.71
C SER A 49 -21.97 0.92 21.25
N ALA A 50 -20.89 1.36 20.60
CA ALA A 50 -20.43 0.80 19.34
C ALA A 50 -19.76 -0.55 19.64
N HIS A 51 -20.39 -1.65 19.23
CA HIS A 51 -19.73 -2.95 19.17
C HIS A 51 -18.65 -2.89 18.08
N PHE A 52 -17.44 -2.57 18.51
CA PHE A 52 -16.21 -2.82 17.76
C PHE A 52 -16.19 -4.32 17.43
N CYS A 53 -15.86 -4.70 16.20
CA CYS A 53 -15.45 -6.07 15.89
C CYS A 53 -13.92 -6.06 15.95
N PRO A 54 -13.31 -6.18 17.14
CA PRO A 54 -11.86 -6.22 17.21
C PRO A 54 -11.39 -7.45 16.43
N MET A 55 -10.23 -7.33 15.80
CA MET A 55 -9.41 -8.48 15.42
C MET A 55 -8.93 -9.19 16.70
N GLU A 56 -9.85 -9.65 17.56
CA GLU A 56 -9.53 -10.13 18.90
C GLU A 56 -8.80 -11.47 18.86
N LEU A 57 -7.76 -11.56 19.69
CA LEU A 57 -7.12 -12.79 20.11
C LEU A 57 -7.82 -13.21 21.40
N ARG A 58 -8.58 -14.31 21.40
CA ARG A 58 -8.98 -14.96 22.66
C ARG A 58 -7.75 -15.67 23.26
N GLY A 59 -6.99 -14.93 24.06
CA GLY A 59 -6.07 -15.47 25.06
C GLY A 59 -6.79 -15.68 26.40
N PRO A 60 -6.28 -16.55 27.29
CA PRO A 60 -6.94 -16.88 28.55
C PRO A 60 -6.98 -15.68 29.50
N GLU A 61 -8.13 -15.49 30.14
CA GLU A 61 -8.45 -14.37 31.03
C GLU A 61 -7.45 -14.21 32.19
N PRO A 62 -6.96 -12.99 32.48
CA PRO A 62 -6.31 -12.70 33.75
C PRO A 62 -7.36 -12.42 34.82
N LEU A 63 -7.32 -13.22 35.90
CA LEU A 63 -8.06 -12.98 37.14
C LEU A 63 -7.79 -11.56 37.68
N GLY A 64 -8.88 -10.84 37.92
CA GLY A 64 -8.91 -9.44 38.33
C GLY A 64 -8.21 -9.13 39.66
N SER A 65 -7.62 -7.94 39.70
CA SER A 65 -7.09 -7.29 40.90
C SER A 65 -8.20 -6.59 41.69
N LEU A 66 -8.27 -6.88 43.00
CA LEU A 66 -8.99 -6.06 44.00
C LEU A 66 -7.97 -5.54 45.05
N PRO A 67 -8.32 -4.50 45.83
CA PRO A 67 -7.44 -3.37 46.12
C PRO A 67 -6.61 -3.51 47.40
N ALA A 68 -5.61 -2.64 47.50
CA ALA A 68 -4.80 -2.42 48.67
C ALA A 68 -5.61 -1.93 49.89
N ARG A 69 -5.42 -2.58 51.05
CA ARG A 69 -5.19 -1.89 52.33
C ARG A 69 -4.70 -2.83 53.45
N GLN A 70 -3.70 -2.27 54.16
CA GLN A 70 -3.38 -2.39 55.58
C GLN A 70 -2.71 -3.66 56.13
N ASN A 71 -1.40 -3.47 56.36
CA ASN A 71 -0.61 -4.09 57.41
C ASN A 71 -1.31 -4.00 58.79
N LEU A 72 -1.49 -5.14 59.45
CA LEU A 72 -1.47 -5.23 60.90
C LEU A 72 -0.59 -6.43 61.29
N GLY A 73 0.40 -6.17 62.15
CA GLY A 73 1.51 -7.08 62.42
C GLY A 73 1.28 -8.14 63.48
N PHE A 74 2.38 -8.88 63.73
CA PHE A 74 2.64 -9.85 64.79
C PHE A 74 1.76 -11.12 64.69
N TRP A 75 2.32 -12.31 64.43
CA TRP A 75 3.18 -13.05 65.35
C TRP A 75 4.30 -13.81 64.62
N ALA A 76 5.54 -13.55 65.02
CA ALA A 76 6.59 -14.56 64.97
C ALA A 76 6.52 -15.41 66.25
N VAL A 77 6.98 -16.66 66.14
CA VAL A 77 7.30 -17.60 67.22
C VAL A 77 6.14 -18.48 67.72
N ALA A 78 5.90 -19.60 67.01
CA ALA A 78 5.93 -20.95 67.57
C ALA A 78 5.42 -21.94 66.50
N GLY A 79 6.18 -22.99 66.19
CA GLY A 79 5.64 -24.13 65.43
C GLY A 79 6.43 -24.59 64.20
N ARG A 80 7.77 -24.70 64.28
CA ARG A 80 8.59 -25.48 63.31
C ARG A 80 8.25 -26.99 63.25
N ARG A 81 7.07 -27.41 63.73
CA ARG A 81 6.53 -28.76 63.63
C ARG A 81 5.15 -28.83 62.96
N ALA A 82 4.53 -27.70 62.60
CA ALA A 82 3.21 -27.64 61.96
C ALA A 82 3.26 -27.47 60.42
N ALA A 83 4.40 -27.00 59.89
CA ALA A 83 4.60 -26.80 58.45
C ALA A 83 4.38 -28.06 57.58
N PRO A 84 4.88 -29.28 57.94
CA PRO A 84 4.64 -30.45 57.10
C PRO A 84 3.17 -30.88 57.12
N TYR A 85 2.46 -30.67 58.24
CA TYR A 85 1.03 -30.99 58.35
C TYR A 85 0.16 -30.02 57.54
N LEU A 86 0.51 -28.73 57.50
CA LEU A 86 -0.18 -27.75 56.65
C LEU A 86 0.01 -28.05 55.16
N VAL A 87 1.22 -28.47 54.76
CA VAL A 87 1.49 -28.91 53.38
C VAL A 87 0.70 -30.18 53.06
N LEU A 88 0.64 -31.15 53.98
CA LEU A 88 -0.09 -32.40 53.76
C LEU A 88 -1.60 -32.17 53.69
N ILE A 89 -2.14 -31.26 54.51
CA ILE A 89 -3.56 -30.85 54.46
C ILE A 89 -3.86 -30.12 53.15
N ALA A 90 -3.00 -29.20 52.71
CA ALA A 90 -3.17 -28.51 51.43
C ALA A 90 -3.16 -29.49 50.24
N LEU A 91 -2.29 -30.50 50.29
CA LEU A 91 -2.19 -31.54 49.26
C LEU A 91 -3.43 -32.45 49.27
N LEU A 92 -3.95 -32.79 50.45
CA LEU A 92 -5.22 -33.52 50.61
C LEU A 92 -6.40 -32.72 50.05
N ILE A 93 -6.50 -31.42 50.36
CA ILE A 93 -7.54 -30.54 49.84
C ILE A 93 -7.44 -30.43 48.31
N PHE A 94 -6.23 -30.28 47.77
CA PHE A 94 -6.01 -30.21 46.32
C PHE A 94 -6.41 -31.52 45.62
N THR A 95 -5.99 -32.67 46.16
CA THR A 95 -6.38 -33.98 45.60
C THR A 95 -7.87 -34.26 45.74
N GLY A 96 -8.50 -33.83 46.84
CA GLY A 96 -9.94 -33.93 47.05
C GLY A 96 -10.72 -33.06 46.07
N ALA A 97 -10.30 -31.79 45.88
CA ALA A 97 -10.90 -30.89 44.90
C ALA A 97 -10.68 -31.38 43.46
N PHE A 98 -9.50 -31.94 43.15
CA PHE A 98 -9.21 -32.54 41.85
C PHE A 98 -10.08 -33.78 41.59
N LEU A 99 -10.26 -34.66 42.59
CA LEU A 99 -11.14 -35.82 42.48
C LEU A 99 -12.62 -35.41 42.39
N LEU A 100 -13.04 -34.38 43.13
CA LEU A 100 -14.40 -33.84 43.02
C LEU A 100 -14.64 -33.23 41.64
N GLY A 101 -13.67 -32.48 41.10
CA GLY A 101 -13.69 -31.97 39.73
C GLY A 101 -13.70 -33.10 38.71
N TYR A 102 -12.88 -34.14 38.90
CA TYR A 102 -12.83 -35.31 38.03
C TYR A 102 -14.16 -36.08 38.01
N VAL A 103 -14.82 -36.22 39.17
CA VAL A 103 -16.13 -36.87 39.28
C VAL A 103 -17.27 -35.98 38.73
N ALA A 104 -17.23 -34.68 39.00
CA ALA A 104 -18.23 -33.72 38.49
C ALA A 104 -18.15 -33.55 36.96
N PHE A 105 -16.96 -33.67 36.37
CA PHE A 105 -16.76 -33.66 34.92
C PHE A 105 -16.82 -35.05 34.27
N ARG A 106 -16.96 -36.14 35.05
CA ARG A 106 -17.22 -37.49 34.54
C ARG A 106 -18.69 -37.83 34.31
N GLY A 107 -19.59 -36.88 34.54
CA GLY A 107 -21.04 -37.08 34.45
C GLY A 107 -21.75 -36.14 33.48
N SER A 108 -21.23 -35.92 32.27
CA SER A 108 -22.05 -35.55 31.10
C SER A 108 -21.23 -35.64 29.81
N CYS A 109 -21.01 -36.86 29.31
CA CYS A 109 -20.67 -37.10 27.92
C CYS A 109 -21.16 -38.51 27.56
N GLN A 110 -22.48 -38.62 27.39
CA GLN A 110 -23.12 -39.85 26.96
C GLN A 110 -23.46 -39.73 25.47
N ALA A 111 -22.42 -39.69 24.64
CA ALA A 111 -22.41 -40.02 23.20
C ALA A 111 -21.03 -39.68 22.61
N CYS A 112 -20.00 -40.50 22.91
CA CYS A 112 -18.79 -40.63 22.10
C CYS A 112 -17.95 -41.83 22.62
N GLY A 113 -17.69 -42.79 21.72
CA GLY A 113 -16.89 -44.01 21.92
C GLY A 113 -17.78 -45.25 22.05
N ASP A 114 -17.65 -46.32 21.29
CA ASP A 114 -16.71 -46.75 20.24
C ASP A 114 -17.48 -47.84 19.47
N ASP A 115 -17.37 -47.90 18.15
CA ASP A 115 -17.56 -49.19 17.46
C ASP A 115 -16.72 -49.22 16.18
N VAL A 116 -15.67 -50.05 16.25
CA VAL A 116 -14.90 -50.54 15.12
C VAL A 116 -15.40 -51.96 14.82
N LEU A 117 -15.84 -52.14 13.57
CA LEU A 117 -16.03 -53.40 12.82
C LEU A 117 -17.14 -54.36 13.26
N VAL A 118 -18.30 -54.31 12.59
CA VAL A 118 -18.91 -55.46 11.90
C VAL A 118 -19.69 -54.97 10.67
N VAL A 119 -19.36 -55.55 9.51
CA VAL A 119 -20.14 -55.51 8.26
C VAL A 119 -21.38 -56.38 8.41
N SER A 120 -22.60 -55.84 8.21
CA SER A 120 -23.65 -56.44 7.36
C SER A 120 -25.04 -55.82 7.57
N GLU A 121 -25.63 -55.41 6.44
CA GLU A 121 -27.05 -55.50 6.01
C GLU A 121 -28.17 -54.73 6.76
N ASP A 122 -28.81 -53.88 5.95
CA ASP A 122 -30.23 -53.53 5.88
C ASP A 122 -30.92 -52.95 7.12
N LEU A 123 -31.03 -51.62 7.17
CA LEU A 123 -32.23 -50.99 7.74
C LEU A 123 -32.49 -49.61 7.12
N ASN A 124 -33.52 -49.57 6.26
CA ASN A 124 -34.16 -48.38 5.70
C ASN A 124 -34.39 -47.31 6.79
N HIS A 125 -33.80 -46.12 6.60
CA HIS A 125 -34.24 -44.91 7.28
C HIS A 125 -35.02 -44.05 6.29
N GLU A 126 -36.28 -43.81 6.64
CA GLU A 126 -37.19 -42.91 5.94
C GLU A 126 -36.61 -41.49 5.91
N LEU A 127 -36.57 -40.93 4.70
CA LEU A 127 -36.22 -39.54 4.43
C LEU A 127 -37.19 -38.61 5.17
N GLY A 128 -36.68 -37.90 6.18
CA GLY A 128 -37.26 -36.66 6.66
C GLY A 128 -37.18 -35.61 5.54
N ALA A 129 -38.32 -35.33 4.93
CA ALA A 129 -38.49 -34.24 3.98
C ALA A 129 -38.43 -32.90 4.74
N ASP A 130 -37.25 -32.26 4.72
CA ASP A 130 -37.07 -30.79 4.69
C ASP A 130 -35.57 -30.44 4.60
N SER A 131 -35.10 -30.18 3.38
CA SER A 131 -34.03 -29.22 3.01
C SER A 131 -33.37 -29.57 1.66
N HIS A 132 -34.13 -29.47 0.57
CA HIS A 132 -33.52 -29.21 -0.74
C HIS A 132 -33.10 -27.73 -0.82
N GLN A 133 -32.03 -27.35 -0.14
CA GLN A 133 -31.22 -26.19 -0.53
C GLN A 133 -29.91 -26.78 -1.07
N GLY A 134 -29.87 -26.98 -2.40
CA GLY A 134 -28.71 -27.56 -3.07
C GLY A 134 -27.46 -26.72 -2.84
N THR A 135 -26.32 -27.37 -2.64
CA THR A 135 -25.00 -26.72 -2.60
C THR A 135 -24.81 -25.92 -3.89
N LEU A 136 -24.65 -24.60 -3.79
CA LEU A 136 -24.41 -23.73 -4.94
C LEU A 136 -22.97 -23.93 -5.42
N TYR A 137 -22.80 -24.32 -6.69
CA TYR A 137 -21.47 -24.46 -7.29
C TYR A 137 -21.03 -23.15 -7.96
N TRP A 138 -19.78 -23.12 -8.44
CA TRP A 138 -19.21 -21.97 -9.13
C TRP A 138 -20.12 -21.41 -10.24
N SER A 139 -20.66 -22.27 -11.11
CA SER A 139 -21.55 -21.85 -12.20
C SER A 139 -22.83 -21.18 -11.70
N ASP A 140 -23.39 -21.68 -10.60
CA ASP A 140 -24.63 -21.15 -10.03
C ASP A 140 -24.38 -19.78 -9.38
N LEU A 141 -23.27 -19.65 -8.64
CA LEU A 141 -22.85 -18.39 -8.02
C LEU A 141 -22.49 -17.35 -9.06
N GLN A 142 -21.77 -17.73 -10.12
CA GLN A 142 -21.43 -16.84 -11.23
C GLN A 142 -22.69 -16.34 -11.95
N ALA A 143 -23.62 -17.24 -12.30
CA ALA A 143 -24.86 -16.87 -12.96
C ALA A 143 -25.73 -15.95 -12.07
N MET A 144 -25.83 -16.27 -10.77
CA MET A 144 -26.53 -15.44 -9.79
C MET A 144 -25.91 -14.04 -9.69
N PHE A 145 -24.58 -13.98 -9.57
CA PHE A 145 -23.82 -12.74 -9.49
C PHE A 145 -24.02 -11.86 -10.73
N LEU A 146 -23.86 -12.41 -11.93
CA LEU A 146 -24.01 -11.67 -13.18
C LEU A 146 -25.43 -11.12 -13.35
N ARG A 147 -26.45 -11.92 -13.00
CA ARG A 147 -27.85 -11.47 -13.02
C ARG A 147 -28.06 -10.29 -12.07
N LEU A 148 -27.66 -10.45 -10.81
CA LEU A 148 -27.87 -9.41 -9.79
C LEU A 148 -27.10 -8.14 -10.10
N LEU A 149 -25.85 -8.25 -10.57
CA LEU A 149 -25.04 -7.09 -10.97
C LEU A 149 -25.68 -6.33 -12.14
N GLY A 150 -26.31 -7.03 -13.08
CA GLY A 150 -27.01 -6.43 -14.22
C GLY A 150 -28.27 -5.63 -13.85
N GLU A 151 -28.84 -5.86 -12.66
CA GLU A 151 -29.95 -5.08 -12.11
C GLU A 151 -29.49 -3.77 -11.43
N GLY A 152 -28.17 -3.52 -11.38
CA GLY A 152 -27.56 -2.37 -10.70
C GLY A 152 -27.69 -1.03 -11.41
N HIS A 153 -27.34 0.04 -10.71
CA HIS A 153 -27.45 1.44 -11.17
C HIS A 153 -26.10 2.16 -11.19
N LEU A 154 -25.06 1.52 -11.73
CA LEU A 154 -23.69 2.06 -11.74
C LEU A 154 -23.60 3.48 -12.29
N GLU A 155 -24.24 3.77 -13.43
CA GLU A 155 -24.16 5.09 -14.06
C GLU A 155 -24.68 6.21 -13.15
N ASP A 156 -25.84 6.00 -12.53
CA ASP A 156 -26.47 6.98 -11.64
C ASP A 156 -25.60 7.23 -10.41
N ILE A 157 -25.02 6.17 -9.83
CA ILE A 157 -24.13 6.29 -8.68
C ILE A 157 -22.88 7.07 -9.07
N ILE A 158 -22.23 6.77 -10.21
CA ILE A 158 -21.03 7.49 -10.66
C ILE A 158 -21.35 8.98 -10.84
N ARG A 159 -22.46 9.30 -11.51
CA ARG A 159 -22.86 10.68 -11.76
C ARG A 159 -23.14 11.44 -10.46
N GLN A 160 -23.96 10.87 -9.57
CA GLN A 160 -24.31 11.51 -8.28
C GLN A 160 -23.09 11.71 -7.39
N THR A 161 -22.20 10.71 -7.32
CA THR A 161 -21.00 10.78 -6.46
C THR A 161 -20.00 11.79 -7.01
N SER A 162 -19.93 11.99 -8.34
CA SER A 162 -19.03 12.96 -8.97
C SER A 162 -19.47 14.43 -8.78
N LEU A 163 -20.74 14.68 -8.43
CA LEU A 163 -21.26 16.04 -8.22
C LEU A 163 -21.02 16.59 -6.80
N ARG A 164 -20.52 15.75 -5.87
CA ARG A 164 -20.27 16.13 -4.48
C ARG A 164 -18.91 16.82 -4.34
N GLN A 165 -18.73 17.60 -3.26
CA GLN A 165 -17.39 18.08 -2.85
C GLN A 165 -16.65 16.94 -2.15
N ARG A 166 -15.48 16.54 -2.69
CA ARG A 166 -14.80 15.30 -2.30
C ARG A 166 -13.39 15.46 -1.73
N MET A 167 -12.99 16.67 -1.36
CA MET A 167 -11.68 16.87 -0.77
C MET A 167 -11.66 16.28 0.65
N ALA A 168 -10.62 15.51 0.99
CA ALA A 168 -10.43 14.96 2.34
C ALA A 168 -10.50 16.07 3.40
N GLY A 169 -11.21 15.81 4.51
CA GLY A 169 -11.42 16.80 5.56
C GLY A 169 -12.48 17.88 5.31
N SER A 170 -13.08 17.93 4.11
CA SER A 170 -14.15 18.88 3.81
C SER A 170 -15.51 18.46 4.39
N ALA A 171 -16.41 19.43 4.61
CA ALA A 171 -17.78 19.15 5.04
C ALA A 171 -18.55 18.27 4.04
N GLY A 172 -18.31 18.47 2.73
CA GLY A 172 -18.89 17.61 1.69
C GLY A 172 -18.42 16.16 1.77
N MET A 173 -17.16 15.92 2.09
CA MET A 173 -16.62 14.58 2.32
C MET A 173 -17.26 13.92 3.55
N ALA A 174 -17.41 14.66 4.66
CA ALA A 174 -18.06 14.16 5.86
C ALA A 174 -19.53 13.76 5.61
N ALA A 175 -20.26 14.56 4.81
CA ALA A 175 -21.62 14.23 4.41
C ALA A 175 -21.67 12.98 3.51
N LEU A 176 -20.78 12.89 2.51
CA LEU A 176 -20.69 11.72 1.64
C LEU A 176 -20.33 10.44 2.42
N ALA A 177 -19.50 10.56 3.46
CA ALA A 177 -19.16 9.44 4.31
C ALA A 177 -20.37 8.90 5.08
N GLN A 178 -21.25 9.78 5.58
CA GLN A 178 -22.51 9.35 6.20
C GLN A 178 -23.47 8.74 5.17
N ASP A 179 -23.61 9.34 3.99
CA ASP A 179 -24.45 8.80 2.91
C ASP A 179 -24.04 7.36 2.54
N ILE A 180 -22.74 7.09 2.42
CA ILE A 180 -22.20 5.75 2.12
C ILE A 180 -22.44 4.79 3.29
N ARG A 181 -22.19 5.23 4.54
CA ARG A 181 -22.46 4.40 5.72
C ARG A 181 -23.93 3.99 5.79
N GLU A 182 -24.85 4.92 5.55
CA GLU A 182 -26.28 4.60 5.49
C GLU A 182 -26.60 3.63 4.34
N ALA A 183 -25.99 3.82 3.17
CA ALA A 183 -26.15 2.90 2.05
C ALA A 183 -25.73 1.47 2.42
N LEU A 184 -24.60 1.30 3.13
CA LEU A 184 -24.14 -0.01 3.62
C LEU A 184 -25.08 -0.60 4.67
N LEU A 185 -25.55 0.20 5.63
CA LEU A 185 -26.49 -0.25 6.67
C LEU A 185 -27.81 -0.77 6.07
N ARG A 186 -28.29 -0.16 4.97
CA ARG A 186 -29.49 -0.63 4.26
C ARG A 186 -29.31 -2.00 3.60
N GLN A 187 -28.08 -2.42 3.32
CA GLN A 187 -27.79 -3.75 2.74
C GLN A 187 -27.80 -4.88 3.76
N GLN A 188 -28.14 -4.64 5.03
CA GLN A 188 -28.22 -5.68 6.08
C GLN A 188 -26.95 -6.55 6.17
N LEU A 189 -25.78 -5.92 6.04
CA LEU A 189 -24.49 -6.59 6.26
C LEU A 189 -24.36 -7.00 7.73
N ASP A 190 -23.53 -8.00 8.03
CA ASP A 190 -23.33 -8.48 9.40
C ASP A 190 -22.74 -7.37 10.30
N HIS A 191 -21.80 -6.59 9.75
CA HIS A 191 -21.21 -5.45 10.46
C HIS A 191 -20.98 -4.25 9.54
N VAL A 192 -21.25 -3.05 10.05
CA VAL A 192 -20.90 -1.76 9.42
C VAL A 192 -20.35 -0.82 10.48
N TRP A 193 -19.15 -0.29 10.28
CA TRP A 193 -18.52 0.63 11.24
C TRP A 193 -17.68 1.70 10.55
N LEU A 194 -17.31 2.72 11.32
CA LEU A 194 -16.40 3.79 10.93
C LEU A 194 -15.09 3.63 11.70
N ASP A 195 -13.99 3.95 11.03
CA ASP A 195 -12.66 4.06 11.64
C ASP A 195 -12.11 5.45 11.33
N THR A 196 -12.00 6.29 12.35
CA THR A 196 -11.64 7.70 12.21
C THR A 196 -10.24 7.94 12.75
N HIS A 197 -9.39 8.52 11.91
CA HIS A 197 -8.01 8.90 12.24
C HIS A 197 -7.85 10.42 12.16
N TYR A 198 -6.98 10.98 13.01
CA TYR A 198 -6.66 12.42 13.00
C TYR A 198 -5.26 12.62 12.42
N VAL A 199 -5.19 12.96 11.14
CA VAL A 199 -3.96 12.94 10.36
C VAL A 199 -3.46 14.35 10.03
N GLY A 200 -2.15 14.51 9.88
CA GLY A 200 -1.53 15.78 9.54
C GLY A 200 -1.55 16.08 8.03
N LEU A 201 -2.70 16.44 7.46
CA LEU A 201 -2.77 16.83 6.05
C LEU A 201 -2.21 18.24 5.82
N GLN A 202 -1.83 18.58 4.58
CA GLN A 202 -1.30 19.90 4.23
C GLN A 202 -2.19 20.56 3.17
N PHE A 203 -2.49 21.85 3.34
CA PHE A 203 -3.33 22.62 2.43
C PHE A 203 -2.66 23.96 2.08
N PRO A 204 -2.96 24.59 0.94
CA PRO A 204 -2.46 25.94 0.63
C PRO A 204 -3.00 26.95 1.65
N ASP A 205 -2.19 27.94 2.04
CA ASP A 205 -2.64 29.06 2.89
C ASP A 205 -3.36 30.12 2.03
N PRO A 206 -4.67 30.37 2.24
CA PRO A 206 -5.41 31.38 1.49
C PRO A 206 -4.91 32.81 1.72
N ALA A 207 -4.31 33.10 2.89
CA ALA A 207 -3.79 34.42 3.22
C ALA A 207 -2.41 34.67 2.58
N HIS A 208 -1.64 33.61 2.35
CA HIS A 208 -0.30 33.66 1.77
C HIS A 208 -0.20 32.60 0.67
N PRO A 209 -0.69 32.87 -0.56
CA PRO A 209 -0.66 31.88 -1.63
C PRO A 209 0.77 31.53 -2.06
N ASN A 210 0.93 30.42 -2.76
CA ASN A 210 2.19 30.07 -3.40
C ASN A 210 2.49 31.05 -4.53
N THR A 211 3.75 31.45 -4.68
CA THR A 211 4.15 32.45 -5.68
C THR A 211 5.40 32.04 -6.45
N LEU A 212 5.50 32.56 -7.67
CA LEU A 212 6.66 32.41 -8.52
C LEU A 212 7.02 33.79 -9.10
N HIS A 213 8.26 34.23 -8.92
CA HIS A 213 8.72 35.54 -9.40
C HIS A 213 10.01 35.41 -10.20
N TRP A 214 10.18 36.28 -11.20
CA TRP A 214 11.49 36.56 -11.77
C TRP A 214 12.37 37.27 -10.75
N VAL A 215 13.68 37.02 -10.81
CA VAL A 215 14.66 37.66 -9.95
C VAL A 215 15.54 38.58 -10.78
N ASN A 216 15.75 39.79 -10.26
CA ASN A 216 16.63 40.77 -10.90
C ASN A 216 18.11 40.51 -10.58
N ALA A 217 19.02 41.22 -11.25
CA ALA A 217 20.47 41.09 -11.03
C ALA A 217 20.93 41.42 -9.58
N SER A 218 20.06 42.03 -8.75
CA SER A 218 20.33 42.29 -7.33
C SER A 218 19.81 41.20 -6.39
N GLY A 219 19.24 40.11 -6.92
CA GLY A 219 18.71 38.97 -6.16
C GLY A 219 17.34 39.21 -5.52
N ARG A 220 16.60 40.23 -5.97
CA ARG A 220 15.25 40.55 -5.44
C ARG A 220 14.16 40.10 -6.42
N PRO A 221 13.00 39.63 -5.91
CA PRO A 221 11.85 39.30 -6.74
C PRO A 221 11.33 40.58 -7.41
N GLU A 222 11.06 40.50 -8.71
CA GLU A 222 10.62 41.62 -9.55
C GLU A 222 9.20 41.39 -10.05
N GLU A 223 9.05 40.72 -11.20
CA GLU A 223 7.76 40.44 -11.82
C GLU A 223 7.24 39.08 -11.36
N GLN A 224 5.99 39.05 -10.89
CA GLN A 224 5.31 37.80 -10.53
C GLN A 224 4.80 37.09 -11.78
N LEU A 225 5.10 35.81 -11.89
CA LEU A 225 4.48 34.92 -12.87
C LEU A 225 3.11 34.47 -12.33
N PRO A 226 2.00 34.75 -13.04
CA PRO A 226 0.67 34.38 -12.57
C PRO A 226 0.50 32.86 -12.61
N LEU A 227 0.33 32.22 -11.45
CA LEU A 227 -0.08 30.82 -11.39
C LEU A 227 -1.58 30.75 -11.71
N GLU A 228 -1.92 30.31 -12.92
CA GLU A 228 -3.28 30.35 -13.47
C GLU A 228 -4.30 29.52 -12.69
N ASP A 229 -3.84 28.49 -11.96
CA ASP A 229 -4.65 27.70 -11.02
C ASP A 229 -4.02 27.77 -9.61
N PRO A 230 -4.31 28.84 -8.84
CA PRO A 230 -3.67 29.10 -7.54
C PRO A 230 -4.06 28.07 -6.46
N ASP A 231 -5.12 27.29 -6.69
CA ASP A 231 -5.56 26.24 -5.77
C ASP A 231 -4.79 24.91 -5.94
N VAL A 232 -4.01 24.77 -7.03
CA VAL A 232 -3.22 23.55 -7.28
C VAL A 232 -1.88 23.66 -6.55
N TYR A 233 -1.56 22.62 -5.79
CA TYR A 233 -0.35 22.55 -4.98
C TYR A 233 0.16 21.11 -4.89
N CYS A 234 1.38 20.96 -4.38
CA CYS A 234 1.94 19.67 -3.99
C CYS A 234 1.77 19.46 -2.48
N PRO A 235 0.84 18.61 -2.01
CA PRO A 235 0.81 18.21 -0.61
C PRO A 235 2.15 17.65 -0.15
N TYR A 236 2.53 18.00 1.07
CA TYR A 236 3.80 17.70 1.73
C TYR A 236 5.04 18.36 1.12
N SER A 237 4.88 19.35 0.25
CA SER A 237 5.99 20.19 -0.18
C SER A 237 6.62 20.92 1.01
N ALA A 238 7.95 21.04 1.01
CA ALA A 238 8.63 21.91 1.97
C ALA A 238 8.13 23.35 1.81
N THR A 239 7.98 24.04 2.95
CA THR A 239 7.55 25.43 2.99
C THR A 239 8.75 26.37 3.01
N GLY A 240 8.53 27.58 2.51
CA GLY A 240 9.54 28.63 2.45
C GLY A 240 9.96 28.95 1.01
N ASN A 241 11.10 29.64 0.91
CA ASN A 241 11.53 30.28 -0.33
C ASN A 241 12.75 29.57 -0.91
N ALA A 242 12.72 29.30 -2.20
CA ALA A 242 13.87 28.83 -2.97
C ALA A 242 14.19 29.80 -4.11
N THR A 243 15.47 30.07 -4.30
CA THR A 243 15.96 30.93 -5.39
C THR A 243 17.13 30.28 -6.09
N GLY A 244 17.09 30.29 -7.42
CA GLY A 244 18.20 29.86 -8.28
C GLY A 244 17.82 29.83 -9.76
N GLU A 245 18.84 29.64 -10.59
CA GLU A 245 18.71 29.51 -12.04
C GLU A 245 17.80 28.33 -12.41
N LEU A 246 17.01 28.50 -13.47
CA LEU A 246 16.15 27.43 -13.97
C LEU A 246 16.92 26.46 -14.88
N VAL A 247 16.68 25.15 -14.72
CA VAL A 247 17.21 24.09 -15.58
C VAL A 247 16.13 23.10 -15.96
N TYR A 248 16.10 22.69 -17.23
CA TYR A 248 15.18 21.66 -17.71
C TYR A 248 15.76 20.26 -17.48
N ALA A 249 15.01 19.44 -16.76
CA ALA A 249 15.46 18.13 -16.28
C ALA A 249 14.54 16.97 -16.73
N HIS A 250 13.85 17.13 -17.88
CA HIS A 250 13.06 16.06 -18.49
C HIS A 250 12.00 15.50 -17.52
N TYR A 251 11.88 14.17 -17.38
CA TYR A 251 10.96 13.54 -16.42
C TYR A 251 11.50 13.55 -14.98
N GLY A 252 12.70 14.08 -14.72
CA GLY A 252 13.29 14.17 -13.38
C GLY A 252 13.74 12.83 -12.79
N ARG A 253 13.95 11.80 -13.62
CA ARG A 253 14.51 10.52 -13.17
C ARG A 253 15.97 10.70 -12.78
N SER A 254 16.50 9.85 -11.90
CA SER A 254 17.92 9.96 -11.54
C SER A 254 18.85 9.78 -12.75
N GLU A 255 18.46 8.99 -13.75
CA GLU A 255 19.16 8.88 -15.04
C GLU A 255 19.12 10.18 -15.85
N ASP A 256 17.97 10.88 -15.89
CA ASP A 256 17.85 12.17 -16.55
C ASP A 256 18.79 13.21 -15.89
N LEU A 257 18.86 13.23 -14.55
CA LEU A 257 19.72 14.14 -13.81
C LEU A 257 21.22 13.82 -13.99
N GLN A 258 21.57 12.55 -14.17
CA GLN A 258 22.94 12.14 -14.51
C GLN A 258 23.32 12.58 -15.92
N ASP A 259 22.44 12.36 -16.90
CA ASP A 259 22.63 12.78 -18.28
C ASP A 259 22.75 14.30 -18.41
N LEU A 260 21.94 15.04 -17.63
CA LEU A 260 22.00 16.48 -17.53
C LEU A 260 23.38 16.97 -17.05
N ARG A 261 23.92 16.35 -15.99
CA ARG A 261 25.28 16.64 -15.49
C ARG A 261 26.35 16.26 -16.53
N ALA A 262 26.21 15.12 -17.19
CA ALA A 262 27.15 14.67 -18.22
C ALA A 262 27.22 15.63 -19.41
N ARG A 263 26.14 16.39 -19.66
CA ARG A 263 26.05 17.44 -20.69
C ARG A 263 26.51 18.83 -20.20
N GLY A 264 27.10 18.91 -19.00
CA GLY A 264 27.68 20.13 -18.46
C GLY A 264 26.69 21.05 -17.75
N VAL A 265 25.46 20.61 -17.49
CA VAL A 265 24.44 21.39 -16.76
C VAL A 265 24.27 20.80 -15.36
N GLU A 266 24.79 21.48 -14.35
CA GLU A 266 24.72 21.01 -12.95
C GLU A 266 23.34 21.30 -12.30
N PRO A 267 22.62 20.29 -11.76
CA PRO A 267 21.36 20.53 -11.03
C PRO A 267 21.54 21.22 -9.67
N LYS A 268 22.73 21.07 -9.07
CA LYS A 268 23.01 21.54 -7.72
C LYS A 268 22.85 23.06 -7.58
N GLY A 269 22.05 23.48 -6.60
CA GLY A 269 21.81 24.90 -6.30
C GLY A 269 20.78 25.58 -7.21
N ARG A 270 20.13 24.84 -8.11
CA ARG A 270 19.22 25.36 -9.14
C ARG A 270 17.78 24.93 -8.92
N LEU A 271 16.85 25.59 -9.61
CA LEU A 271 15.45 25.18 -9.69
C LEU A 271 15.27 24.29 -10.93
N LEU A 272 14.61 23.15 -10.77
CA LEU A 272 14.40 22.20 -11.86
C LEU A 272 12.99 22.31 -12.42
N LEU A 273 12.89 22.41 -13.74
CA LEU A 273 11.66 22.24 -14.49
C LEU A 273 11.58 20.78 -14.96
N VAL A 274 10.56 20.06 -14.51
CA VAL A 274 10.33 18.65 -14.84
C VAL A 274 8.92 18.45 -15.40
N ARG A 275 8.79 17.57 -16.38
CA ARG A 275 7.50 17.19 -16.96
C ARG A 275 6.85 16.04 -16.19
N LEU A 276 5.51 15.97 -16.24
CA LEU A 276 4.73 14.84 -15.72
C LEU A 276 5.04 13.54 -16.44
N GLY A 277 4.71 12.40 -15.83
CA GLY A 277 4.89 11.07 -16.42
C GLY A 277 6.17 10.34 -15.99
N MET A 278 6.28 9.08 -16.42
CA MET A 278 7.32 8.08 -16.10
C MET A 278 7.47 7.69 -14.62
N ILE A 279 7.58 8.67 -13.73
CA ILE A 279 7.70 8.52 -12.28
C ILE A 279 6.74 9.49 -11.58
N ASN A 280 6.35 9.20 -10.34
CA ASN A 280 5.42 10.06 -9.59
C ASN A 280 6.08 11.33 -9.04
N PHE A 281 5.26 12.27 -8.55
CA PHE A 281 5.69 13.57 -8.03
C PHE A 281 6.74 13.43 -6.91
N ALA A 282 6.48 12.56 -5.93
CA ALA A 282 7.40 12.30 -4.83
C ALA A 282 8.77 11.81 -5.32
N GLN A 283 8.83 10.90 -6.31
CA GLN A 283 10.09 10.43 -6.90
C GLN A 283 10.85 11.55 -7.62
N LYS A 284 10.15 12.45 -8.33
CA LYS A 284 10.78 13.59 -9.02
C LYS A 284 11.46 14.52 -8.03
N VAL A 285 10.74 14.89 -6.96
CA VAL A 285 11.26 15.79 -5.92
C VAL A 285 12.40 15.16 -5.13
N ALA A 286 12.27 13.88 -4.76
CA ALA A 286 13.35 13.15 -4.09
C ALA A 286 14.62 13.07 -4.95
N SER A 287 14.48 12.74 -6.24
CA SER A 287 15.61 12.69 -7.16
C SER A 287 16.26 14.07 -7.33
N ALA A 288 15.47 15.13 -7.49
CA ALA A 288 15.99 16.49 -7.56
C ALA A 288 16.78 16.89 -6.30
N GLN A 289 16.26 16.54 -5.12
CA GLN A 289 16.91 16.77 -3.84
C GLN A 289 18.24 16.01 -3.71
N ASP A 290 18.29 14.74 -4.12
CA ASP A 290 19.52 13.92 -4.08
C ASP A 290 20.63 14.50 -4.97
N PHE A 291 20.27 15.24 -6.02
CA PHE A 291 21.21 15.95 -6.90
C PHE A 291 21.48 17.39 -6.44
N GLY A 292 20.95 17.80 -5.30
CA GLY A 292 21.21 19.08 -4.66
C GLY A 292 20.45 20.26 -5.26
N ALA A 293 19.34 20.03 -5.98
CA ALA A 293 18.46 21.08 -6.43
C ALA A 293 17.86 21.86 -5.24
N ARG A 294 17.42 23.09 -5.48
CA ARG A 294 16.78 23.95 -4.47
C ARG A 294 15.26 23.89 -4.47
N GLY A 295 14.65 23.40 -5.54
CA GLY A 295 13.21 23.34 -5.69
C GLY A 295 12.82 22.81 -7.07
N VAL A 296 11.55 22.43 -7.23
CA VAL A 296 11.05 21.74 -8.41
C VAL A 296 9.74 22.36 -8.91
N LEU A 297 9.68 22.63 -10.20
CA LEU A 297 8.45 23.00 -10.92
C LEU A 297 8.02 21.83 -11.80
N ILE A 298 6.77 21.40 -11.65
CA ILE A 298 6.24 20.20 -12.32
C ILE A 298 5.13 20.64 -13.28
N TYR A 299 5.19 20.25 -14.55
CA TYR A 299 4.22 20.70 -15.56
C TYR A 299 3.72 19.58 -16.48
N PRO A 300 2.46 19.67 -16.99
CA PRO A 300 1.94 18.75 -17.99
C PRO A 300 2.43 19.17 -19.41
N ASP A 301 3.34 18.41 -20.02
CA ASP A 301 3.71 18.65 -21.42
C ASP A 301 2.64 18.03 -22.35
N PRO A 302 2.13 18.74 -23.37
CA PRO A 302 1.17 18.16 -24.32
C PRO A 302 1.68 16.91 -25.04
N ALA A 303 3.00 16.68 -25.13
CA ALA A 303 3.54 15.42 -25.65
C ALA A 303 3.14 14.20 -24.80
N ASP A 304 2.91 14.42 -23.51
CA ASP A 304 2.54 13.39 -22.53
C ASP A 304 1.02 13.26 -22.36
N PHE A 305 0.18 14.02 -23.09
CA PHE A 305 -1.29 14.00 -22.95
C PHE A 305 -2.06 14.11 -24.28
N SER A 306 -1.45 14.61 -25.35
CA SER A 306 -2.13 14.88 -26.62
C SER A 306 -2.05 13.70 -27.59
N GLN A 307 -3.20 13.28 -28.10
CA GLN A 307 -3.35 12.18 -29.06
C GLN A 307 -3.76 12.66 -30.47
N GLY A 308 -3.32 13.87 -30.84
CA GLY A 308 -3.60 14.47 -32.14
C GLY A 308 -4.83 15.40 -32.15
N PRO A 309 -5.11 16.04 -33.29
CA PRO A 309 -5.95 17.24 -33.40
C PRO A 309 -7.45 17.04 -33.10
N HIS A 310 -7.90 15.79 -32.90
CA HIS A 310 -9.31 15.46 -32.67
C HIS A 310 -9.59 14.73 -31.35
N LYS A 311 -8.57 14.47 -30.52
CA LYS A 311 -8.75 13.89 -29.20
C LYS A 311 -8.74 14.99 -28.13
N ILE A 312 -9.54 14.78 -27.09
CA ILE A 312 -9.65 15.70 -25.96
C ILE A 312 -8.30 15.72 -25.22
N SER A 313 -7.79 16.92 -24.94
CA SER A 313 -6.52 17.15 -24.25
C SER A 313 -6.75 18.05 -23.04
N LEU A 314 -5.84 17.99 -22.08
CA LEU A 314 -5.80 18.92 -20.96
C LEU A 314 -5.60 20.36 -21.48
N SER A 315 -6.33 21.31 -20.90
CA SER A 315 -6.17 22.74 -21.19
C SER A 315 -4.76 23.22 -20.81
N SER A 316 -4.15 24.08 -21.63
CA SER A 316 -2.79 24.57 -21.42
C SER A 316 -2.63 25.41 -20.15
N HIS A 317 -3.74 25.98 -19.66
CA HIS A 317 -3.80 26.78 -18.44
C HIS A 317 -3.93 25.95 -17.15
N GLN A 318 -4.05 24.62 -17.24
CA GLN A 318 -4.24 23.77 -16.07
C GLN A 318 -2.94 23.16 -15.56
N ALA A 319 -2.80 23.17 -14.25
CA ALA A 319 -1.79 22.41 -13.52
C ALA A 319 -2.41 21.10 -13.00
N VAL A 320 -1.55 20.13 -12.67
CA VAL A 320 -1.98 18.81 -12.17
C VAL A 320 -1.60 18.67 -10.70
N TYR A 321 -2.56 18.25 -9.88
CA TYR A 321 -2.37 17.99 -8.46
C TYR A 321 -1.57 16.70 -8.22
N GLY A 322 -0.70 16.69 -7.21
CA GLY A 322 0.02 15.48 -6.82
C GLY A 322 0.85 15.65 -5.55
N HIS A 323 0.74 14.71 -4.61
CA HIS A 323 1.53 14.73 -3.37
C HIS A 323 3.01 14.40 -3.62
N VAL A 324 3.90 14.99 -2.80
CA VAL A 324 5.36 14.82 -2.93
C VAL A 324 6.00 14.04 -1.77
N HIS A 325 5.19 13.40 -0.94
CA HIS A 325 5.65 12.49 0.11
C HIS A 325 6.14 11.17 -0.49
N LEU A 326 7.42 10.87 -0.29
CA LEU A 326 8.06 9.63 -0.73
C LEU A 326 7.77 8.46 0.23
N GLY A 327 6.48 8.18 0.41
CA GLY A 327 5.98 7.17 1.31
C GLY A 327 4.49 6.94 1.08
N THR A 328 3.83 6.40 2.09
CA THR A 328 2.38 6.21 2.16
C THR A 328 1.95 6.43 3.61
N GLY A 329 0.68 6.74 3.87
CA GLY A 329 0.21 7.03 5.23
C GLY A 329 0.43 8.47 5.66
N ASP A 330 0.06 8.78 6.90
CA ASP A 330 0.40 10.06 7.51
C ASP A 330 1.93 10.15 7.65
N PRO A 331 2.60 11.11 6.98
CA PRO A 331 4.03 11.27 7.11
C PRO A 331 4.50 11.70 8.51
N TYR A 332 3.59 11.94 9.45
CA TYR A 332 3.90 12.35 10.82
C TYR A 332 3.74 11.25 11.87
N THR A 333 3.28 10.06 11.48
CA THR A 333 3.15 8.87 12.34
C THR A 333 3.67 7.59 11.66
N PRO A 334 4.85 7.60 11.00
CA PRO A 334 5.30 6.47 10.21
C PRO A 334 5.43 5.18 11.04
N GLY A 335 4.69 4.15 10.65
CA GLY A 335 4.69 2.82 11.25
C GLY A 335 3.73 2.63 12.42
N PHE A 336 2.92 3.64 12.77
CA PHE A 336 1.94 3.58 13.86
C PHE A 336 0.68 4.38 13.52
N PRO A 337 -0.52 3.88 13.83
CA PRO A 337 -1.75 4.62 13.58
C PRO A 337 -1.75 6.02 14.20
N SER A 338 -2.33 6.97 13.48
CA SER A 338 -2.51 8.34 13.92
C SER A 338 -3.52 8.45 15.06
N PHE A 339 -3.06 8.92 16.22
CA PHE A 339 -3.89 9.21 17.37
C PHE A 339 -4.24 10.70 17.46
N ASN A 340 -5.25 11.02 18.28
CA ASN A 340 -5.52 12.41 18.63
C ASN A 340 -4.25 13.03 19.26
N GLN A 341 -3.86 14.22 18.78
CA GLN A 341 -2.50 14.81 18.79
C GLN A 341 -1.91 15.14 20.18
N THR A 342 -2.50 14.67 21.27
CA THR A 342 -2.06 14.92 22.64
C THR A 342 -1.14 13.83 23.20
N GLN A 343 -1.14 12.62 22.62
CA GLN A 343 -0.49 11.47 23.25
C GLN A 343 0.95 11.20 22.76
N PHE A 344 1.29 11.56 21.52
CA PHE A 344 2.64 11.33 20.96
C PHE A 344 3.14 12.52 20.15
N PRO A 345 4.40 12.96 20.35
CA PRO A 345 4.98 14.00 19.51
C PRO A 345 5.11 13.48 18.06
N PRO A 346 4.73 14.27 17.04
CA PRO A 346 4.87 13.89 15.64
C PRO A 346 6.31 13.48 15.30
N VAL A 347 6.49 12.32 14.67
CA VAL A 347 7.77 11.89 14.11
C VAL A 347 7.71 12.08 12.61
N GLN A 348 8.55 12.96 12.07
CA GLN A 348 8.56 13.22 10.64
C GLN A 348 9.15 12.03 9.88
N SER A 349 8.42 11.55 8.88
CA SER A 349 8.85 10.56 7.90
C SER A 349 10.09 11.03 7.17
N SER A 350 11.03 10.11 6.96
CA SER A 350 12.22 10.31 6.14
C SER A 350 11.88 10.59 4.67
N GLY A 351 10.64 10.32 4.24
CA GLY A 351 10.16 10.56 2.88
C GLY A 351 9.61 11.97 2.63
N LEU A 352 9.57 12.85 3.63
CA LEU A 352 9.18 14.25 3.42
C LEU A 352 10.29 15.03 2.68
N PRO A 353 9.97 15.81 1.63
CA PRO A 353 10.97 16.60 0.95
C PRO A 353 11.45 17.78 1.80
N SER A 354 12.71 18.16 1.60
CA SER A 354 13.33 19.34 2.21
C SER A 354 13.40 20.55 1.27
N ILE A 355 12.95 20.37 0.02
CA ILE A 355 12.91 21.40 -1.02
C ILE A 355 11.46 21.69 -1.44
N PRO A 356 11.12 22.95 -1.77
CA PRO A 356 9.80 23.31 -2.26
C PRO A 356 9.53 22.73 -3.65
N ALA A 357 8.29 22.28 -3.86
CA ALA A 357 7.79 21.80 -5.12
C ALA A 357 6.43 22.45 -5.44
N GLN A 358 6.26 22.93 -6.66
CA GLN A 358 5.03 23.58 -7.11
C GLN A 358 4.62 23.06 -8.50
N PRO A 359 3.37 22.62 -8.67
CA PRO A 359 2.83 22.32 -9.99
C PRO A 359 2.53 23.63 -10.72
N ILE A 360 2.78 23.64 -12.03
CA ILE A 360 2.53 24.78 -12.93
C ILE A 360 1.82 24.31 -14.20
N SER A 361 1.17 25.25 -14.89
CA SER A 361 0.50 24.98 -16.15
C SER A 361 1.49 24.82 -17.31
N ALA A 362 1.00 24.26 -18.42
CA ALA A 362 1.77 24.13 -19.66
C ALA A 362 2.16 25.50 -20.23
N ASP A 363 1.32 26.52 -20.06
CA ASP A 363 1.57 27.89 -20.52
C ASP A 363 2.69 28.58 -19.74
N ILE A 364 2.72 28.41 -18.41
CA ILE A 364 3.83 28.90 -17.59
C ILE A 364 5.12 28.16 -17.94
N ALA A 365 5.07 26.83 -18.12
CA ALA A 365 6.23 26.06 -18.56
C ALA A 365 6.76 26.52 -19.93
N SER A 366 5.87 26.83 -20.88
CA SER A 366 6.22 27.39 -22.18
C SER A 366 6.95 28.74 -22.05
N LEU A 367 6.46 29.64 -21.19
CA LEU A 367 7.12 30.91 -20.91
C LEU A 367 8.53 30.71 -20.31
N LEU A 368 8.67 29.76 -19.39
CA LEU A 368 9.94 29.43 -18.75
C LEU A 368 10.94 28.81 -19.74
N LEU A 369 10.50 27.84 -20.56
CA LEU A 369 11.33 27.15 -21.55
C LEU A 369 11.87 28.11 -22.62
N ARG A 370 11.11 29.15 -23.00
CA ARG A 370 11.58 30.19 -23.95
C ARG A 370 12.77 30.99 -23.44
N LYS A 371 12.97 31.05 -22.13
CA LYS A 371 14.05 31.81 -21.48
C LYS A 371 15.26 30.95 -21.15
N LEU A 372 15.19 29.63 -21.34
CA LEU A 372 16.33 28.75 -21.13
C LEU A 372 17.37 28.93 -22.23
N GLU A 373 18.62 29.06 -21.84
CA GLU A 373 19.77 29.09 -22.76
C GLU A 373 20.53 27.76 -22.71
N GLY A 374 21.77 27.75 -23.21
CA GLY A 374 22.64 26.57 -23.13
C GLY A 374 22.34 25.49 -24.18
N PRO A 375 22.81 24.25 -23.93
CA PRO A 375 22.77 23.16 -24.90
C PRO A 375 21.33 22.76 -25.23
N VAL A 376 21.11 22.38 -26.48
CA VAL A 376 19.83 21.85 -26.95
C VAL A 376 19.55 20.51 -26.28
N ALA A 377 18.34 20.34 -25.75
CA ALA A 377 17.92 19.10 -25.15
C ALA A 377 17.88 17.98 -26.21
N PRO A 378 18.20 16.72 -25.83
CA PRO A 378 18.10 15.57 -26.74
C PRO A 378 16.74 15.47 -27.42
N GLN A 379 16.67 14.77 -28.56
CA GLN A 379 15.42 14.66 -29.33
C GLN A 379 14.31 14.00 -28.51
N GLU A 380 14.67 12.98 -27.73
CA GLU A 380 13.80 12.26 -26.79
C GLU A 380 13.28 13.14 -25.64
N TRP A 381 13.95 14.27 -25.36
CA TRP A 381 13.56 15.23 -24.32
C TRP A 381 12.76 16.41 -24.87
N GLN A 382 12.55 16.48 -26.18
CA GLN A 382 11.67 17.49 -26.75
C GLN A 382 10.21 17.16 -26.35
N GLY A 383 9.41 18.21 -26.20
CA GLY A 383 7.97 18.12 -25.96
C GLY A 383 7.17 18.76 -27.10
N HIS A 384 5.89 19.02 -26.85
CA HIS A 384 4.97 19.60 -27.84
C HIS A 384 4.49 21.01 -27.47
N LEU A 385 5.13 21.68 -26.52
CA LEU A 385 4.85 23.10 -26.27
C LEU A 385 5.29 23.96 -27.47
N PRO A 386 4.69 25.16 -27.67
CA PRO A 386 5.06 26.09 -28.73
C PRO A 386 6.39 26.81 -28.45
N VAL A 387 7.43 26.02 -28.23
CA VAL A 387 8.82 26.37 -27.97
C VAL A 387 9.68 25.28 -28.61
N SER A 388 10.46 25.60 -29.63
CA SER A 388 11.36 24.62 -30.26
C SER A 388 12.64 25.30 -30.75
N PRO A 389 13.82 24.74 -30.45
CA PRO A 389 14.06 23.55 -29.61
C PRO A 389 14.03 23.87 -28.11
N TYR A 390 13.64 22.89 -27.28
CA TYR A 390 13.88 22.95 -25.83
C TYR A 390 15.38 22.98 -25.54
N ARG A 391 15.81 23.80 -24.59
CA ARG A 391 17.19 23.91 -24.13
C ARG A 391 17.28 23.48 -22.66
N LEU A 392 18.47 23.02 -22.25
CA LEU A 392 18.68 22.48 -20.91
C LEU A 392 18.85 23.58 -19.84
N GLY A 393 19.21 24.80 -20.24
CA GLY A 393 19.57 25.88 -19.33
C GLY A 393 21.09 26.06 -19.18
N PRO A 394 21.53 26.97 -18.30
CA PRO A 394 20.72 27.69 -17.33
C PRO A 394 19.79 28.73 -17.97
N GLY A 395 18.68 29.02 -17.30
CA GLY A 395 17.84 30.18 -17.56
C GLY A 395 17.99 31.24 -16.47
N PRO A 396 17.19 32.31 -16.53
CA PRO A 396 17.15 33.34 -15.49
C PRO A 396 16.84 32.78 -14.09
N ASP A 397 17.24 33.55 -13.07
CA ASP A 397 16.92 33.25 -11.68
C ASP A 397 15.42 33.41 -11.41
N LEU A 398 14.87 32.42 -10.71
CA LEU A 398 13.48 32.41 -10.24
C LEU A 398 13.43 32.36 -8.71
N HIS A 399 12.41 32.98 -8.14
CA HIS A 399 12.07 32.92 -6.72
C HIS A 399 10.75 32.18 -6.57
N LEU A 400 10.80 30.98 -5.98
CA LEU A 400 9.65 30.15 -5.66
C LEU A 400 9.33 30.28 -4.17
N GLY A 401 8.12 30.73 -3.83
CA GLY A 401 7.59 30.76 -2.47
C GLY A 401 6.48 29.73 -2.32
N VAL A 402 6.64 28.79 -1.37
CA VAL A 402 5.63 27.77 -1.04
C VAL A 402 5.17 27.94 0.41
N ASN A 403 3.87 28.13 0.59
CA ASN A 403 3.23 28.55 1.83
C ASN A 403 2.07 27.58 2.19
N ASN A 404 2.30 26.29 2.04
CA ASN A 404 1.31 25.27 2.42
C ASN A 404 1.35 25.06 3.96
N HIS A 405 0.20 25.05 4.64
CA HIS A 405 0.13 24.84 6.09
C HIS A 405 -0.38 23.43 6.43
N ARG A 406 0.12 22.88 7.54
CA ARG A 406 -0.35 21.60 8.07
C ARG A 406 -1.60 21.82 8.91
N ALA A 407 -2.62 20.99 8.72
CA ALA A 407 -3.82 20.94 9.54
C ALA A 407 -4.01 19.54 10.13
N SER A 408 -4.52 19.46 11.36
CA SER A 408 -5.04 18.21 11.92
C SER A 408 -6.41 17.96 11.31
N THR A 409 -6.54 16.90 10.53
CA THR A 409 -7.76 16.64 9.76
C THR A 409 -8.32 15.27 10.11
N PRO A 410 -9.59 15.18 10.53
CA PRO A 410 -10.24 13.89 10.70
C PRO A 410 -10.51 13.27 9.32
N ILE A 411 -10.07 12.02 9.14
CA ILE A 411 -10.40 11.18 8.00
C ILE A 411 -11.20 9.98 8.51
N SER A 412 -12.20 9.53 7.75
CA SER A 412 -13.06 8.42 8.20
C SER A 412 -13.13 7.33 7.14
N ASN A 413 -12.56 6.18 7.45
CA ASN A 413 -12.74 4.96 6.67
C ASN A 413 -14.07 4.31 7.04
N ILE A 414 -14.75 3.74 6.04
CA ILE A 414 -16.06 3.08 6.23
C ILE A 414 -15.92 1.62 5.87
N PHE A 415 -16.35 0.74 6.77
CA PHE A 415 -16.24 -0.70 6.62
C PHE A 415 -17.63 -1.34 6.55
N GLY A 416 -17.77 -2.33 5.67
CA GLY A 416 -18.87 -3.27 5.64
C GLY A 416 -18.34 -4.69 5.60
N CYS A 417 -18.86 -5.59 6.42
CA CYS A 417 -18.40 -6.98 6.50
C CYS A 417 -19.56 -7.95 6.25
N ILE A 418 -19.30 -8.95 5.42
CA ILE A 418 -20.10 -10.17 5.33
C ILE A 418 -19.25 -11.29 5.94
N GLU A 419 -19.71 -11.89 7.03
CA GLU A 419 -18.97 -12.87 7.81
C GLU A 419 -18.90 -14.23 7.10
N GLY A 420 -17.70 -14.80 7.02
CA GLY A 420 -17.46 -16.13 6.49
C GLY A 420 -18.00 -17.23 7.41
N ARG A 421 -18.45 -18.35 6.84
CA ARG A 421 -19.04 -19.45 7.63
C ARG A 421 -18.03 -20.44 8.20
N SER A 422 -16.94 -20.74 7.49
CA SER A 422 -15.95 -21.74 7.94
C SER A 422 -14.62 -21.11 8.38
N GLU A 423 -14.25 -19.99 7.77
CA GLU A 423 -13.03 -19.23 8.04
C GLU A 423 -13.36 -17.74 8.26
N PRO A 424 -14.17 -17.38 9.28
CA PRO A 424 -14.59 -16.00 9.53
C PRO A 424 -13.43 -15.04 9.81
N ASP A 425 -12.29 -15.58 10.28
CA ASP A 425 -11.08 -14.83 10.60
C ASP A 425 -10.16 -14.58 9.40
N HIS A 426 -10.47 -15.15 8.24
CA HIS A 426 -9.80 -14.85 6.97
C HIS A 426 -10.62 -13.85 6.16
N TYR A 427 -10.01 -12.72 5.77
CA TYR A 427 -10.67 -11.63 5.07
C TYR A 427 -10.19 -11.53 3.62
N VAL A 428 -11.12 -11.51 2.68
CA VAL A 428 -10.89 -11.00 1.33
C VAL A 428 -11.29 -9.53 1.34
N VAL A 429 -10.30 -8.65 1.17
CA VAL A 429 -10.49 -7.21 1.35
C VAL A 429 -10.67 -6.55 -0.01
N ILE A 430 -11.69 -5.71 -0.16
CA ILE A 430 -11.89 -4.87 -1.33
C ILE A 430 -12.05 -3.41 -0.91
N GLY A 431 -11.27 -2.53 -1.54
CA GLY A 431 -11.18 -1.13 -1.18
C GLY A 431 -11.42 -0.20 -2.36
N ALA A 432 -12.00 0.98 -2.08
CA ALA A 432 -12.04 2.10 -3.02
C ALA A 432 -11.76 3.42 -2.30
N GLN A 433 -10.85 4.22 -2.86
CA GLN A 433 -10.64 5.61 -2.50
C GLN A 433 -11.96 6.39 -2.70
N ARG A 434 -12.35 7.21 -1.72
CA ARG A 434 -13.53 8.07 -1.76
C ARG A 434 -13.19 9.55 -1.99
N ASP A 435 -12.09 10.02 -1.44
CA ASP A 435 -11.63 11.39 -1.62
C ASP A 435 -11.02 11.63 -2.99
N ALA A 436 -11.12 12.87 -3.45
CA ALA A 436 -10.48 13.32 -4.66
C ALA A 436 -10.27 14.84 -4.63
N TRP A 437 -9.19 15.30 -5.27
CA TRP A 437 -9.00 16.68 -5.65
C TRP A 437 -9.86 16.98 -6.87
N GLY A 438 -10.75 17.98 -6.74
CA GLY A 438 -11.79 18.24 -7.74
C GLY A 438 -12.95 17.23 -7.67
N PRO A 439 -13.72 17.05 -8.77
CA PRO A 439 -14.87 16.16 -8.80
C PRO A 439 -14.50 14.66 -8.78
N GLY A 440 -13.34 14.29 -9.32
CA GLY A 440 -12.74 12.95 -9.18
C GLY A 440 -13.55 11.81 -9.78
N ALA A 441 -14.17 12.03 -10.95
CA ALA A 441 -15.00 11.02 -11.60
C ALA A 441 -14.22 9.73 -11.88
N ALA A 442 -13.11 9.83 -12.62
CA ALA A 442 -12.24 8.70 -12.91
C ALA A 442 -11.40 8.29 -11.70
N LYS A 443 -10.89 9.28 -10.95
CA LYS A 443 -10.02 9.06 -9.80
C LYS A 443 -10.64 8.19 -8.71
N SER A 444 -11.91 8.47 -8.36
CA SER A 444 -12.54 7.88 -7.17
C SER A 444 -14.02 7.53 -7.33
N ALA A 445 -14.80 8.27 -8.12
CA ALA A 445 -16.25 8.05 -8.22
C ALA A 445 -16.61 6.69 -8.84
N VAL A 446 -15.92 6.28 -9.91
CA VAL A 446 -16.11 4.97 -10.53
C VAL A 446 -15.81 3.84 -9.54
N GLY A 447 -14.69 3.90 -8.84
CA GLY A 447 -14.32 2.89 -7.83
C GLY A 447 -15.33 2.82 -6.69
N THR A 448 -15.78 3.97 -6.18
CA THR A 448 -16.82 4.06 -5.14
C THR A 448 -18.14 3.45 -5.62
N ALA A 449 -18.54 3.71 -6.87
CA ALA A 449 -19.77 3.16 -7.44
C ALA A 449 -19.71 1.64 -7.58
N ILE A 450 -18.59 1.11 -8.09
CA ILE A 450 -18.36 -0.34 -8.17
C ILE A 450 -18.40 -0.96 -6.78
N LEU A 451 -17.77 -0.34 -5.77
CA LEU A 451 -17.78 -0.85 -4.40
C LEU A 451 -19.21 -0.98 -3.87
N LEU A 452 -20.02 0.09 -3.96
CA LEU A 452 -21.41 0.08 -3.48
C LEU A 452 -22.27 -0.95 -4.20
N GLU A 453 -22.09 -1.09 -5.51
CA GLU A 453 -22.81 -2.05 -6.34
C GLU A 453 -22.43 -3.49 -6.00
N LEU A 454 -21.14 -3.76 -5.74
CA LEU A 454 -20.68 -5.06 -5.27
C LEU A 454 -21.25 -5.38 -3.90
N VAL A 455 -21.27 -4.43 -2.95
CA VAL A 455 -21.89 -4.65 -1.64
C VAL A 455 -23.37 -5.07 -1.78
N ARG A 456 -24.15 -4.33 -2.58
CA ARG A 456 -25.56 -4.64 -2.85
C ARG A 456 -25.70 -6.05 -3.45
N THR A 457 -24.86 -6.36 -4.43
CA THR A 457 -24.89 -7.64 -5.15
C THR A 457 -24.56 -8.81 -4.21
N PHE A 458 -23.48 -8.72 -3.44
CA PHE A 458 -23.08 -9.78 -2.50
C PHE A 458 -24.07 -9.96 -1.35
N SER A 459 -24.61 -8.87 -0.79
CA SER A 459 -25.69 -8.96 0.20
C SER A 459 -26.92 -9.70 -0.36
N SER A 460 -27.30 -9.38 -1.59
CA SER A 460 -28.41 -10.05 -2.27
C SER A 460 -28.10 -11.52 -2.53
N MET A 461 -26.87 -11.86 -2.94
CA MET A 461 -26.44 -13.26 -3.10
C MET A 461 -26.54 -14.03 -1.79
N VAL A 462 -26.12 -13.45 -0.67
CA VAL A 462 -26.18 -14.09 0.66
C VAL A 462 -27.63 -14.36 1.06
N SER A 463 -28.51 -13.40 0.81
CA SER A 463 -29.96 -13.54 1.02
C SER A 463 -30.57 -14.63 0.12
N ASN A 464 -29.96 -14.93 -1.02
CA ASN A 464 -30.34 -16.00 -1.96
C ASN A 464 -29.55 -17.30 -1.77
N GLY A 465 -28.88 -17.48 -0.62
CA GLY A 465 -28.27 -18.75 -0.21
C GLY A 465 -26.76 -18.86 -0.42
N PHE A 466 -26.09 -17.85 -0.98
CA PHE A 466 -24.63 -17.82 -1.00
C PHE A 466 -24.08 -17.76 0.43
N ARG A 467 -23.17 -18.66 0.76
CA ARG A 467 -22.51 -18.69 2.06
C ARG A 467 -21.00 -18.62 1.84
N PRO A 468 -20.38 -17.43 1.94
CA PRO A 468 -18.95 -17.31 1.75
C PRO A 468 -18.24 -18.10 2.86
N ARG A 469 -17.19 -18.84 2.49
CA ARG A 469 -16.32 -19.57 3.42
C ARG A 469 -15.50 -18.59 4.26
N ARG A 470 -14.95 -17.56 3.60
CA ARG A 470 -14.12 -16.49 4.18
C ARG A 470 -14.88 -15.18 4.22
N SER A 471 -14.57 -14.33 5.18
CA SER A 471 -15.23 -13.03 5.33
C SER A 471 -14.89 -12.10 4.17
N LEU A 472 -15.89 -11.38 3.66
CA LEU A 472 -15.72 -10.32 2.67
C LEU A 472 -15.72 -8.98 3.39
N LEU A 473 -14.64 -8.21 3.25
CA LEU A 473 -14.48 -6.90 3.88
C LEU A 473 -14.45 -5.80 2.82
N PHE A 474 -15.50 -4.99 2.77
CA PHE A 474 -15.66 -3.86 1.86
C PHE A 474 -15.26 -2.57 2.56
N ILE A 475 -14.38 -1.79 1.94
CA ILE A 475 -13.81 -0.59 2.57
C ILE A 475 -13.86 0.62 1.64
N SER A 476 -14.41 1.72 2.14
CA SER A 476 -14.32 3.03 1.50
C SER A 476 -13.25 3.86 2.23
N TRP A 477 -12.11 4.06 1.57
CA TRP A 477 -10.95 4.75 2.12
C TRP A 477 -11.07 6.27 1.97
N ASP A 478 -10.49 7.00 2.93
CA ASP A 478 -10.34 8.46 2.91
C ASP A 478 -8.85 8.86 2.90
N GLY A 479 -8.53 10.09 2.51
CA GLY A 479 -7.16 10.60 2.43
C GLY A 479 -6.27 9.89 1.39
N GLY A 480 -6.85 9.28 0.36
CA GLY A 480 -6.14 8.64 -0.74
C GLY A 480 -5.23 9.58 -1.54
N ASP A 481 -5.67 10.81 -1.80
CA ASP A 481 -4.92 11.80 -2.59
C ASP A 481 -3.68 12.34 -1.88
N PHE A 482 -3.61 12.10 -0.57
CA PHE A 482 -2.50 12.43 0.30
C PHE A 482 -1.52 11.26 0.47
N GLY A 483 -1.56 10.24 -0.40
CA GLY A 483 -0.65 9.10 -0.35
C GLY A 483 -1.24 7.88 0.36
N SER A 484 -2.51 7.58 0.08
CA SER A 484 -3.22 6.42 0.64
C SER A 484 -3.24 6.43 2.17
N VAL A 485 -3.53 7.60 2.76
CA VAL A 485 -3.45 7.81 4.21
C VAL A 485 -4.39 6.87 4.94
N GLY A 486 -5.69 6.91 4.65
CA GLY A 486 -6.67 6.09 5.36
C GLY A 486 -6.41 4.60 5.31
N SER A 487 -6.00 4.06 4.15
CA SER A 487 -5.64 2.63 4.07
C SER A 487 -4.38 2.31 4.86
N THR A 488 -3.38 3.19 4.86
CA THR A 488 -2.11 2.92 5.55
C THR A 488 -2.24 2.99 7.05
N GLU A 489 -2.98 3.97 7.60
CA GLU A 489 -3.24 4.04 9.05
C GLU A 489 -3.91 2.74 9.55
N TRP A 490 -4.82 2.19 8.75
CA TRP A 490 -5.43 0.90 9.05
C TRP A 490 -4.40 -0.24 8.99
N LEU A 491 -3.54 -0.29 7.98
CA LEU A 491 -2.47 -1.29 7.88
C LEU A 491 -1.48 -1.21 9.05
N GLU A 492 -1.11 0.00 9.48
CA GLU A 492 -0.21 0.24 10.61
C GLU A 492 -0.78 -0.31 11.91
N GLY A 493 -2.10 -0.26 12.09
CA GLY A 493 -2.78 -0.82 13.27
C GLY A 493 -2.68 -2.34 13.36
N TYR A 494 -2.45 -3.03 12.24
CA TYR A 494 -2.48 -4.49 12.15
C TYR A 494 -1.23 -5.11 11.54
N LEU A 495 -0.13 -4.36 11.40
CA LEU A 495 1.05 -4.76 10.65
C LEU A 495 1.62 -6.14 11.03
N SER A 496 1.55 -6.51 12.31
CA SER A 496 2.06 -7.79 12.80
C SER A 496 1.10 -8.97 12.62
N VAL A 497 -0.18 -8.73 12.34
CA VAL A 497 -1.22 -9.78 12.29
C VAL A 497 -1.92 -9.87 10.94
N LEU A 498 -1.81 -8.85 10.09
CA LEU A 498 -2.59 -8.76 8.85
C LEU A 498 -2.34 -9.94 7.92
N HIS A 499 -1.09 -10.38 7.78
CA HIS A 499 -0.72 -11.54 6.96
C HIS A 499 -1.29 -12.89 7.44
N LEU A 500 -1.86 -12.95 8.64
CA LEU A 500 -2.55 -14.13 9.17
C LEU A 500 -4.05 -14.11 8.90
N LYS A 501 -4.60 -12.95 8.50
CA LYS A 501 -6.05 -12.74 8.36
C LYS A 501 -6.42 -12.27 6.96
N ALA A 502 -5.76 -11.25 6.42
CA ALA A 502 -6.01 -10.76 5.07
C ALA A 502 -5.44 -11.72 4.03
N VAL A 503 -6.34 -12.29 3.22
CA VAL A 503 -6.02 -13.23 2.14
C VAL A 503 -5.46 -12.47 0.95
N VAL A 504 -6.20 -11.47 0.47
CA VAL A 504 -5.92 -10.65 -0.71
C VAL A 504 -6.55 -9.27 -0.50
N TYR A 505 -5.94 -8.25 -1.08
CA TYR A 505 -6.54 -6.92 -1.25
C TYR A 505 -6.86 -6.61 -2.72
N VAL A 506 -8.07 -6.15 -2.99
CA VAL A 506 -8.52 -5.71 -4.32
C VAL A 506 -8.78 -4.21 -4.27
N SER A 507 -8.02 -3.43 -5.04
CA SER A 507 -8.26 -2.00 -5.20
C SER A 507 -9.16 -1.74 -6.41
N LEU A 508 -10.14 -0.86 -6.21
CA LEU A 508 -11.02 -0.31 -7.25
C LEU A 508 -10.63 1.12 -7.65
N ASP A 509 -9.44 1.58 -7.22
CA ASP A 509 -8.91 2.89 -7.55
C ASP A 509 -8.56 2.97 -9.04
N ASN A 510 -8.83 4.10 -9.69
CA ASN A 510 -8.51 4.32 -11.11
C ASN A 510 -9.02 3.21 -12.07
N ALA A 511 -10.17 2.61 -11.75
CA ALA A 511 -10.72 1.46 -12.46
C ALA A 511 -10.93 1.70 -13.97
N VAL A 512 -11.32 2.91 -14.34
CA VAL A 512 -11.65 3.27 -15.72
C VAL A 512 -11.01 4.61 -16.08
N LEU A 513 -9.92 4.56 -16.84
CA LEU A 513 -9.19 5.71 -17.39
C LEU A 513 -9.26 5.75 -18.94
N GLY A 514 -9.81 4.72 -19.55
CA GLY A 514 -9.92 4.48 -20.99
C GLY A 514 -10.76 3.22 -21.20
N ASP A 515 -10.86 2.75 -22.44
CA ASP A 515 -11.55 1.49 -22.71
C ASP A 515 -10.75 0.48 -23.55
N ASP A 516 -9.69 0.87 -24.26
CA ASP A 516 -8.99 0.01 -25.21
C ASP A 516 -8.17 -1.14 -24.61
N LYS A 517 -7.32 -0.86 -23.60
CA LYS A 517 -6.36 -1.78 -23.00
C LYS A 517 -6.71 -2.06 -21.55
N PHE A 518 -6.69 -3.34 -21.20
CA PHE A 518 -6.87 -3.79 -19.83
C PHE A 518 -5.52 -4.06 -19.16
N HIS A 519 -5.34 -3.54 -17.96
CA HIS A 519 -4.17 -3.77 -17.12
C HIS A 519 -4.56 -4.31 -15.73
N ALA A 520 -3.79 -5.29 -15.25
CA ALA A 520 -3.84 -5.76 -13.89
C ALA A 520 -2.47 -5.50 -13.23
N LYS A 521 -2.44 -4.51 -12.33
CA LYS A 521 -1.27 -4.19 -11.51
C LYS A 521 -1.33 -5.08 -10.29
N THR A 522 -0.47 -6.08 -10.15
CA THR A 522 -0.72 -7.17 -9.19
C THR A 522 0.51 -7.88 -8.65
N SER A 523 0.34 -8.56 -7.51
CA SER A 523 1.28 -9.58 -7.01
C SER A 523 1.33 -10.80 -7.97
N PRO A 524 2.51 -11.43 -8.15
CA PRO A 524 2.64 -12.68 -8.90
C PRO A 524 1.68 -13.80 -8.47
N LEU A 525 1.26 -13.83 -7.20
CA LEU A 525 0.36 -14.85 -6.66
C LEU A 525 -1.01 -14.88 -7.34
N LEU A 526 -1.47 -13.74 -7.87
CA LEU A 526 -2.82 -13.59 -8.43
C LEU A 526 -2.89 -13.79 -9.95
N ILE A 527 -1.74 -13.88 -10.64
CA ILE A 527 -1.69 -13.91 -12.12
C ILE A 527 -2.54 -15.04 -12.70
N SER A 528 -2.37 -16.27 -12.19
CA SER A 528 -3.09 -17.45 -12.69
C SER A 528 -4.60 -17.37 -12.41
N LEU A 529 -5.01 -16.77 -11.28
CA LEU A 529 -6.44 -16.53 -10.99
C LEU A 529 -7.03 -15.50 -11.95
N ILE A 530 -6.32 -14.38 -12.17
CA ILE A 530 -6.74 -13.31 -13.08
C ILE A 530 -6.90 -13.87 -14.49
N GLU A 531 -5.95 -14.66 -14.98
CA GLU A 531 -6.04 -15.30 -16.30
C GLU A 531 -7.34 -16.10 -16.48
N ASN A 532 -7.69 -16.90 -15.47
CA ASN A 532 -8.87 -17.74 -15.51
C ASN A 532 -10.18 -16.94 -15.51
N ILE A 533 -10.20 -15.79 -14.82
CA ILE A 533 -11.38 -14.92 -14.79
C ILE A 533 -11.50 -14.12 -16.09
N LEU A 534 -10.38 -13.67 -16.68
CA LEU A 534 -10.40 -12.96 -17.97
C LEU A 534 -11.01 -13.79 -19.11
N LYS A 535 -10.90 -15.12 -19.04
CA LYS A 535 -11.54 -16.07 -19.98
C LYS A 535 -13.06 -16.19 -19.80
N GLN A 536 -13.64 -15.54 -18.79
CA GLN A 536 -15.05 -15.64 -18.41
C GLN A 536 -15.78 -14.30 -18.37
N VAL A 537 -15.05 -13.18 -18.50
CA VAL A 537 -15.61 -11.83 -18.49
C VAL A 537 -15.70 -11.32 -19.93
N ASP A 538 -16.88 -10.85 -20.32
CA ASP A 538 -17.11 -10.28 -21.65
C ASP A 538 -16.33 -8.98 -21.84
N SER A 539 -15.82 -8.77 -23.05
CA SER A 539 -15.18 -7.52 -23.43
C SER A 539 -16.22 -6.40 -23.55
N PRO A 540 -16.02 -5.23 -22.91
CA PRO A 540 -16.88 -4.07 -23.10
C PRO A 540 -16.75 -3.46 -24.51
N ASN A 541 -15.72 -3.83 -25.26
CA ASN A 541 -15.41 -3.27 -26.58
C ASN A 541 -15.70 -4.20 -27.75
N ARG A 542 -15.65 -5.52 -27.53
CA ARG A 542 -15.76 -6.53 -28.58
C ARG A 542 -16.89 -7.49 -28.25
N SER A 543 -18.05 -7.25 -28.84
CA SER A 543 -19.24 -8.08 -28.64
C SER A 543 -18.96 -9.55 -28.97
N GLY A 544 -19.32 -10.45 -28.05
CA GLY A 544 -19.14 -11.90 -28.21
C GLY A 544 -17.71 -12.39 -28.02
N GLN A 545 -16.80 -11.55 -27.51
CA GLN A 545 -15.44 -11.94 -27.12
C GLN A 545 -15.22 -11.72 -25.63
N THR A 546 -14.39 -12.56 -25.03
CA THR A 546 -13.93 -12.36 -23.65
C THR A 546 -12.80 -11.32 -23.59
N LEU A 547 -12.52 -10.78 -22.40
CA LEU A 547 -11.36 -9.92 -22.19
C LEU A 547 -10.05 -10.63 -22.53
N TYR A 548 -9.94 -11.93 -22.24
CA TYR A 548 -8.77 -12.71 -22.61
C TYR A 548 -8.57 -12.77 -24.13
N GLU A 549 -9.64 -13.01 -24.90
CA GLU A 549 -9.58 -13.03 -26.36
C GLU A 549 -9.23 -11.66 -26.96
N GLN A 550 -9.74 -10.57 -26.37
CA GLN A 550 -9.37 -9.21 -26.78
C GLN A 550 -7.85 -8.99 -26.68
N VAL A 551 -7.23 -9.44 -25.60
CA VAL A 551 -5.79 -9.28 -25.32
C VAL A 551 -4.96 -10.16 -26.25
N VAL A 552 -5.26 -11.45 -26.32
CA VAL A 552 -4.45 -12.42 -27.08
C VAL A 552 -4.50 -12.17 -28.59
N PHE A 553 -5.53 -11.47 -29.08
CA PHE A 553 -5.65 -11.15 -30.50
C PHE A 553 -4.46 -10.34 -31.05
N ASN A 554 -3.88 -9.44 -30.26
CA ASN A 554 -2.79 -8.55 -30.71
C ASN A 554 -1.40 -9.11 -30.40
N ASN A 555 -1.25 -9.92 -29.35
CA ASN A 555 0.04 -10.40 -28.86
C ASN A 555 -0.06 -11.85 -28.37
N HIS A 556 0.92 -12.69 -28.71
CA HIS A 556 0.94 -14.10 -28.26
C HIS A 556 1.17 -14.25 -26.74
N SER A 557 1.64 -13.21 -26.04
CA SER A 557 1.85 -13.21 -24.59
C SER A 557 0.89 -12.24 -23.88
N TRP A 558 -0.24 -12.78 -23.39
CA TRP A 558 -1.22 -12.01 -22.62
C TRP A 558 -0.61 -11.38 -21.35
N GLU A 559 0.30 -12.10 -20.68
CA GLU A 559 0.93 -11.67 -19.43
C GLU A 559 1.73 -10.38 -19.65
N ALA A 560 2.51 -10.32 -20.74
CA ALA A 560 3.30 -9.13 -21.08
C ALA A 560 2.42 -7.92 -21.43
N GLU A 561 1.21 -8.14 -21.93
CA GLU A 561 0.28 -7.06 -22.29
C GLU A 561 -0.51 -6.54 -21.09
N VAL A 562 -0.98 -7.44 -20.21
CA VAL A 562 -1.92 -7.13 -19.13
C VAL A 562 -1.24 -6.91 -17.79
N ILE A 563 -0.27 -7.75 -17.42
CA ILE A 563 0.31 -7.73 -16.07
C ILE A 563 1.30 -6.58 -15.95
N ARG A 564 1.16 -5.80 -14.87
CA ARG A 564 2.03 -4.68 -14.52
C ARG A 564 2.45 -4.79 -13.04
N PRO A 565 3.62 -4.26 -12.66
CA PRO A 565 3.96 -4.10 -11.25
C PRO A 565 3.02 -3.08 -10.59
N LEU A 566 2.81 -3.22 -9.27
CA LEU A 566 2.06 -2.26 -8.48
C LEU A 566 2.82 -0.91 -8.39
N PRO A 567 2.19 0.22 -8.74
CA PRO A 567 2.82 1.53 -8.66
C PRO A 567 2.72 2.11 -7.25
N MET A 568 3.73 2.88 -6.82
CA MET A 568 3.87 3.33 -5.42
C MET A 568 2.69 4.18 -4.90
N ASP A 569 2.02 4.90 -5.79
CA ASP A 569 0.87 5.77 -5.55
C ASP A 569 -0.47 5.02 -5.44
N SER A 570 -0.47 3.70 -5.58
CA SER A 570 -1.65 2.85 -5.41
C SER A 570 -1.80 2.37 -3.97
N SER A 571 -3.03 2.35 -3.45
CA SER A 571 -3.34 1.70 -2.17
C SER A 571 -2.94 0.22 -2.16
N ALA A 572 -3.05 -0.48 -3.29
CA ALA A 572 -2.64 -1.88 -3.42
C ALA A 572 -1.13 -2.09 -3.26
N TYR A 573 -0.32 -1.08 -3.62
CA TYR A 573 1.11 -1.11 -3.34
C TYR A 573 1.38 -1.08 -1.84
N SER A 574 0.68 -0.28 -1.05
CA SER A 574 0.85 -0.27 0.41
C SER A 574 0.52 -1.63 1.04
N PHE A 575 -0.58 -2.27 0.61
CA PHE A 575 -0.91 -3.63 1.08
C PHE A 575 0.20 -4.65 0.80
N THR A 576 0.83 -4.60 -0.38
CA THR A 576 1.88 -5.57 -0.74
C THR A 576 3.24 -5.17 -0.19
N ALA A 577 3.70 -3.95 -0.48
CA ALA A 577 5.06 -3.49 -0.21
C ALA A 577 5.32 -3.16 1.27
N PHE A 578 4.29 -2.73 2.01
CA PHE A 578 4.38 -2.39 3.43
C PHE A 578 3.87 -3.54 4.32
N ALA A 579 2.67 -4.06 4.04
CA ALA A 579 2.00 -5.05 4.90
C ALA A 579 2.19 -6.52 4.50
N GLY A 580 2.65 -6.80 3.27
CA GLY A 580 2.93 -8.16 2.81
C GLY A 580 1.66 -8.99 2.54
N VAL A 581 0.61 -8.33 2.06
CA VAL A 581 -0.64 -8.96 1.61
C VAL A 581 -0.71 -8.88 0.09
N PRO A 582 -0.98 -9.99 -0.63
CA PRO A 582 -1.05 -9.94 -2.09
C PRO A 582 -2.20 -9.05 -2.52
N ALA A 583 -1.92 -8.12 -3.44
CA ALA A 583 -2.90 -7.16 -3.89
C ALA A 583 -2.99 -7.04 -5.41
N VAL A 584 -4.13 -6.54 -5.88
CA VAL A 584 -4.40 -6.21 -7.28
C VAL A 584 -5.14 -4.89 -7.43
N GLU A 585 -4.80 -4.11 -8.45
CA GLU A 585 -5.56 -2.99 -8.98
C GLU A 585 -5.84 -3.24 -10.47
N PHE A 586 -7.11 -3.13 -10.87
CA PHE A 586 -7.54 -3.27 -12.26
C PHE A 586 -7.75 -1.90 -12.89
N SER A 587 -7.31 -1.71 -14.13
CA SER A 587 -7.48 -0.44 -14.82
C SER A 587 -7.65 -0.65 -16.32
N PHE A 588 -8.70 -0.05 -16.90
CA PHE A 588 -8.81 0.16 -18.34
C PHE A 588 -8.15 1.48 -18.74
N THR A 589 -7.38 1.47 -19.82
CA THR A 589 -6.58 2.58 -20.34
C THR A 589 -6.67 2.64 -21.86
N GLU A 590 -6.23 3.73 -22.49
CA GLU A 590 -6.25 3.88 -23.96
C GLU A 590 -5.03 3.21 -24.63
N GLN A 591 -5.19 2.66 -25.85
CA GLN A 591 -4.17 1.84 -26.51
C GLN A 591 -3.00 2.64 -27.05
N ASP A 592 -3.30 3.76 -27.73
CA ASP A 592 -2.34 4.55 -28.52
C ASP A 592 -2.20 5.98 -28.00
N GLY A 593 -2.24 6.14 -26.69
CA GLY A 593 -1.60 7.32 -26.15
C GLY A 593 -1.70 7.50 -24.65
N PRO A 594 -1.44 8.72 -24.19
CA PRO A 594 -1.16 9.00 -22.79
C PRO A 594 -2.32 8.75 -21.85
N ALA A 595 -1.96 8.71 -20.57
CA ALA A 595 -2.88 8.61 -19.45
C ALA A 595 -4.05 9.59 -19.60
N TYR A 596 -5.20 9.19 -19.06
CA TYR A 596 -6.41 10.02 -19.01
C TYR A 596 -6.06 11.47 -18.62
N PRO A 597 -6.30 12.45 -19.51
CA PRO A 597 -5.67 13.76 -19.41
C PRO A 597 -6.17 14.60 -18.24
N PHE A 598 -7.35 14.29 -17.71
CA PHE A 598 -7.97 15.04 -16.63
C PHE A 598 -7.71 14.46 -15.25
N LEU A 599 -6.96 13.36 -15.14
CA LEU A 599 -6.65 12.76 -13.84
C LEU A 599 -5.94 13.78 -12.94
N HIS A 600 -6.41 13.91 -11.70
CA HIS A 600 -5.91 14.89 -10.73
C HIS A 600 -6.07 16.36 -11.18
N THR A 601 -7.10 16.66 -11.98
CA THR A 601 -7.48 18.03 -12.32
C THR A 601 -8.96 18.32 -11.96
N LYS A 602 -9.36 19.60 -11.94
CA LYS A 602 -10.76 20.01 -11.74
C LYS A 602 -11.65 19.59 -12.92
N GLU A 603 -11.05 19.18 -14.04
CA GLU A 603 -11.73 18.67 -15.22
C GLU A 603 -12.03 17.16 -15.16
N ASP A 604 -11.68 16.45 -14.07
CA ASP A 604 -12.09 15.05 -13.86
C ASP A 604 -13.59 14.94 -13.52
N THR A 605 -14.46 15.34 -14.46
CA THR A 605 -15.91 15.29 -14.33
C THR A 605 -16.51 14.06 -14.99
N TYR A 606 -17.73 13.71 -14.58
CA TYR A 606 -18.51 12.64 -15.21
C TYR A 606 -18.65 12.87 -16.72
N GLU A 607 -18.98 14.09 -17.13
CA GLU A 607 -19.22 14.45 -18.53
C GLU A 607 -17.95 14.30 -19.37
N ASN A 608 -16.80 14.68 -18.83
CA ASN A 608 -15.52 14.54 -19.53
C ASN A 608 -15.12 13.07 -19.67
N LEU A 609 -15.19 12.29 -18.59
CA LEU A 609 -14.90 10.86 -18.63
C LEU A 609 -15.85 10.11 -19.59
N HIS A 610 -17.15 10.36 -19.48
CA HIS A 610 -18.17 9.75 -20.34
C HIS A 610 -17.96 10.12 -21.81
N ARG A 611 -17.54 11.36 -22.10
CA ARG A 611 -17.21 11.81 -23.47
C ARG A 611 -15.95 11.15 -24.02
N VAL A 612 -14.89 11.03 -23.21
CA VAL A 612 -13.64 10.35 -23.60
C VAL A 612 -13.93 8.90 -24.01
N LEU A 613 -14.76 8.20 -23.24
CA LEU A 613 -15.17 6.81 -23.47
C LEU A 613 -16.31 6.67 -24.50
N ARG A 614 -16.69 7.77 -25.16
CA ARG A 614 -17.76 7.80 -26.19
C ARG A 614 -19.07 7.17 -25.71
N GLY A 615 -19.41 7.39 -24.44
CA GLY A 615 -20.62 6.88 -23.79
C GLY A 615 -20.51 5.46 -23.20
N ARG A 616 -19.37 4.78 -23.34
CA ARG A 616 -19.19 3.40 -22.87
C ARG A 616 -18.87 3.27 -21.37
N LEU A 617 -18.79 4.37 -20.63
CA LEU A 617 -18.42 4.38 -19.20
C LEU A 617 -19.17 3.32 -18.37
N PRO A 618 -20.52 3.18 -18.45
CA PRO A 618 -21.23 2.18 -17.65
C PRO A 618 -20.83 0.74 -17.99
N ALA A 619 -20.64 0.42 -19.27
CA ALA A 619 -20.27 -0.92 -19.72
C ALA A 619 -18.85 -1.30 -19.26
N VAL A 620 -17.91 -0.36 -19.32
CA VAL A 620 -16.53 -0.59 -18.86
C VAL A 620 -16.47 -0.73 -17.34
N ALA A 621 -17.19 0.12 -16.60
CA ALA A 621 -17.31 0.01 -15.14
C ALA A 621 -17.95 -1.33 -14.73
N GLN A 622 -18.96 -1.80 -15.48
CA GLN A 622 -19.58 -3.10 -15.26
C GLN A 622 -18.61 -4.26 -15.52
N ALA A 623 -17.76 -4.19 -16.56
CA ALA A 623 -16.74 -5.21 -16.81
C ALA A 623 -15.72 -5.31 -15.66
N VAL A 624 -15.28 -4.17 -15.10
CA VAL A 624 -14.42 -4.16 -13.91
C VAL A 624 -15.14 -4.73 -12.69
N ALA A 625 -16.42 -4.37 -12.47
CA ALA A 625 -17.22 -4.93 -11.40
C ALA A 625 -17.38 -6.45 -11.54
N GLN A 626 -17.59 -6.96 -12.76
CA GLN A 626 -17.67 -8.39 -13.02
C GLN A 626 -16.35 -9.10 -12.67
N LEU A 627 -15.23 -8.54 -13.11
CA LEU A 627 -13.89 -9.08 -12.82
C LEU A 627 -13.62 -9.13 -11.32
N ALA A 628 -13.81 -8.01 -10.61
CA ALA A 628 -13.61 -7.91 -9.18
C ALA A 628 -14.53 -8.85 -8.41
N GLY A 629 -15.82 -8.89 -8.74
CA GLY A 629 -16.79 -9.75 -8.07
C GLY A 629 -16.52 -11.24 -8.29
N GLN A 630 -16.18 -11.66 -9.51
CA GLN A 630 -15.78 -13.06 -9.75
C GLN A 630 -14.52 -13.44 -8.97
N LEU A 631 -13.55 -12.53 -8.84
CA LEU A 631 -12.36 -12.73 -8.01
C LEU A 631 -12.74 -12.88 -6.52
N LEU A 632 -13.63 -12.04 -6.01
CA LEU A 632 -14.15 -12.15 -4.64
C LEU A 632 -14.87 -13.48 -4.40
N ILE A 633 -15.70 -13.95 -5.35
CA ILE A 633 -16.37 -15.25 -5.23
C ILE A 633 -15.32 -16.36 -5.15
N ARG A 634 -14.35 -16.44 -6.06
CA ARG A 634 -13.32 -17.50 -6.04
C ARG A 634 -12.54 -17.49 -4.73
N LEU A 635 -12.12 -16.32 -4.25
CA LEU A 635 -11.33 -16.19 -3.03
C LEU A 635 -12.14 -16.46 -1.74
N SER A 636 -13.46 -16.23 -1.75
CA SER A 636 -14.31 -16.44 -0.58
C SER A 636 -15.04 -17.78 -0.58
N HIS A 637 -15.23 -18.43 -1.72
CA HIS A 637 -15.95 -19.69 -1.87
C HIS A 637 -15.03 -20.91 -1.84
N ASP A 638 -13.93 -20.89 -2.58
CA ASP A 638 -13.12 -22.11 -2.81
C ASP A 638 -12.42 -22.58 -1.52
N HIS A 639 -12.41 -23.90 -1.28
CA HIS A 639 -11.76 -24.53 -0.12
C HIS A 639 -10.27 -24.19 -0.05
N LEU A 640 -9.55 -24.42 -1.15
CA LEU A 640 -8.15 -24.04 -1.31
C LEU A 640 -8.05 -22.65 -1.95
N LEU A 641 -7.18 -21.80 -1.40
CA LEU A 641 -6.90 -20.49 -1.98
C LEU A 641 -6.25 -20.63 -3.37
N PRO A 642 -6.85 -20.07 -4.44
CA PRO A 642 -6.33 -20.15 -5.79
C PRO A 642 -5.18 -19.16 -6.04
N LEU A 643 -4.17 -19.15 -5.16
CA LEU A 643 -2.98 -18.31 -5.25
C LEU A 643 -1.77 -19.13 -5.69
N ASP A 644 -1.10 -18.67 -6.74
CA ASP A 644 0.01 -19.39 -7.38
C ASP A 644 1.35 -19.05 -6.73
N PHE A 645 1.63 -19.69 -5.60
CA PHE A 645 2.88 -19.51 -4.86
C PHE A 645 4.12 -20.00 -5.62
N GLY A 646 3.99 -20.83 -6.67
CA GLY A 646 5.13 -21.27 -7.47
C GLY A 646 5.75 -20.14 -8.31
N ARG A 647 4.93 -19.18 -8.75
CA ARG A 647 5.33 -18.06 -9.64
C ARG A 647 6.49 -17.24 -9.10
N TYR A 648 6.61 -17.12 -7.79
CA TYR A 648 7.72 -16.37 -7.19
C TYR A 648 9.08 -16.99 -7.51
N GLY A 649 9.18 -18.30 -7.72
CA GLY A 649 10.42 -18.96 -8.16
C GLY A 649 10.90 -18.47 -9.54
N ASP A 650 9.96 -18.14 -10.44
CA ASP A 650 10.25 -17.60 -11.77
C ASP A 650 10.56 -16.11 -11.73
N VAL A 651 9.85 -15.36 -10.87
CA VAL A 651 10.14 -13.94 -10.62
C VAL A 651 11.57 -13.78 -10.10
N VAL A 652 11.96 -14.58 -9.10
CA VAL A 652 13.33 -14.61 -8.56
C VAL A 652 14.34 -14.96 -9.66
N LEU A 653 14.04 -15.96 -10.50
CA LEU A 653 14.94 -16.38 -11.59
C LEU A 653 15.21 -15.24 -12.58
N ARG A 654 14.16 -14.55 -13.03
CA ARG A 654 14.27 -13.46 -14.01
C ARG A 654 15.22 -12.38 -13.52
N HIS A 655 15.11 -11.97 -12.26
CA HIS A 655 15.94 -10.91 -11.70
C HIS A 655 17.38 -11.37 -11.42
N ILE A 656 17.58 -12.58 -10.89
CA ILE A 656 18.93 -13.13 -10.70
C ILE A 656 19.61 -13.36 -12.06
N GLY A 657 18.85 -13.68 -13.10
CA GLY A 657 19.34 -13.79 -14.48
C GLY A 657 20.09 -12.54 -14.92
N SER A 658 19.62 -11.34 -14.55
CA SER A 658 20.32 -10.08 -14.83
C SER A 658 21.64 -9.93 -14.06
N LEU A 659 21.80 -10.57 -12.90
CA LEU A 659 23.07 -10.57 -12.16
C LEU A 659 24.14 -11.46 -12.81
N ASN A 660 23.74 -12.46 -13.60
CA ASN A 660 24.69 -13.36 -14.28
C ASN A 660 25.59 -12.63 -15.27
N GLU A 661 25.12 -11.54 -15.84
CA GLU A 661 25.93 -10.68 -16.70
C GLU A 661 27.21 -10.24 -15.99
N PHE A 662 27.17 -10.05 -14.68
CA PHE A 662 28.28 -9.60 -13.84
C PHE A 662 29.02 -10.72 -13.10
N SER A 663 28.68 -11.98 -13.38
CA SER A 663 29.25 -13.14 -12.68
C SER A 663 30.79 -13.20 -12.73
N GLY A 664 31.39 -12.85 -13.87
CA GLY A 664 32.85 -12.74 -14.03
C GLY A 664 33.46 -11.66 -13.13
N ASP A 665 32.85 -10.48 -13.09
CA ASP A 665 33.29 -9.34 -12.28
C ASP A 665 33.20 -9.65 -10.78
N LEU A 666 32.12 -10.33 -10.37
CA LEU A 666 31.93 -10.78 -8.99
C LEU A 666 32.94 -11.86 -8.59
N LYS A 667 33.18 -12.85 -9.47
CA LYS A 667 34.13 -13.93 -9.23
C LYS A 667 35.56 -13.42 -9.08
N ALA A 668 35.96 -12.43 -9.89
CA ALA A 668 37.27 -11.79 -9.78
C ALA A 668 37.50 -11.12 -8.41
N ARG A 669 36.43 -10.76 -7.70
CA ARG A 669 36.44 -10.15 -6.36
C ARG A 669 36.17 -11.15 -5.22
N GLY A 670 36.08 -12.45 -5.52
CA GLY A 670 35.74 -13.47 -4.52
C GLY A 670 34.31 -13.35 -3.97
N LEU A 671 33.39 -12.77 -4.74
CA LEU A 671 31.97 -12.70 -4.44
C LEU A 671 31.25 -13.84 -5.16
N THR A 672 30.29 -14.48 -4.48
CA THR A 672 29.52 -15.61 -5.03
C THR A 672 28.02 -15.35 -4.93
N LEU A 673 27.29 -15.66 -6.01
CA LEU A 673 25.83 -15.66 -6.05
C LEU A 673 25.23 -17.02 -5.65
N GLN A 674 26.08 -18.02 -5.33
CA GLN A 674 25.64 -19.39 -5.03
C GLN A 674 24.58 -19.45 -3.92
N TRP A 675 24.72 -18.63 -2.88
CA TRP A 675 23.75 -18.58 -1.79
C TRP A 675 22.35 -18.16 -2.25
N VAL A 676 22.25 -17.19 -3.17
CA VAL A 676 20.96 -16.75 -3.72
C VAL A 676 20.34 -17.86 -4.57
N TYR A 677 21.16 -18.55 -5.38
CA TYR A 677 20.70 -19.71 -6.15
C TYR A 677 20.22 -20.86 -5.27
N SER A 678 20.92 -21.12 -4.16
CA SER A 678 20.49 -22.13 -3.19
C SER A 678 19.16 -21.76 -2.55
N ALA A 679 19.02 -20.53 -2.04
CA ALA A 679 17.79 -20.05 -1.43
C ALA A 679 16.60 -20.09 -2.41
N ARG A 680 16.84 -19.77 -3.69
CA ARG A 680 15.83 -19.96 -4.75
C ARG A 680 15.49 -21.43 -4.94
N GLY A 681 16.49 -22.30 -5.00
CA GLY A 681 16.31 -23.75 -5.14
C GLY A 681 15.47 -24.33 -3.99
N ASP A 682 15.75 -23.91 -2.75
CA ASP A 682 14.96 -24.26 -1.58
C ASP A 682 13.52 -23.78 -1.71
N TYR A 683 13.30 -22.53 -2.14
CA TYR A 683 11.96 -22.00 -2.35
C TYR A 683 11.15 -22.85 -3.35
N ILE A 684 11.74 -23.20 -4.49
CA ILE A 684 11.08 -24.01 -5.51
C ILE A 684 10.78 -25.42 -4.99
N ARG A 685 11.73 -26.04 -4.28
CA ARG A 685 11.49 -27.35 -3.65
C ARG A 685 10.37 -27.29 -2.63
N ALA A 686 10.33 -26.24 -1.79
CA ALA A 686 9.27 -26.04 -0.81
C ALA A 686 7.90 -25.83 -1.48
N ALA A 687 7.84 -25.06 -2.56
CA ALA A 687 6.64 -24.86 -3.35
C ALA A 687 6.16 -26.18 -3.98
N GLU A 688 7.03 -26.90 -4.69
CA GLU A 688 6.66 -28.18 -5.30
C GLU A 688 6.25 -29.24 -4.27
N LYS A 689 6.88 -29.23 -3.09
CA LYS A 689 6.49 -30.10 -1.97
C LYS A 689 5.07 -29.77 -1.48
N LEU A 690 4.77 -28.50 -1.19
CA LEU A 690 3.43 -28.07 -0.78
C LEU A 690 2.39 -28.43 -1.85
N ARG A 691 2.71 -28.23 -3.14
CA ARG A 691 1.80 -28.58 -4.24
C ARG A 691 1.50 -30.08 -4.28
N LYS A 692 2.50 -30.93 -4.06
CA LYS A 692 2.32 -32.38 -3.96
C LYS A 692 1.51 -32.78 -2.74
N GLU A 693 1.78 -32.17 -1.58
CA GLU A 693 1.04 -32.41 -0.33
C GLU A 693 -0.46 -32.10 -0.52
N ILE A 694 -0.78 -30.95 -1.10
CA ILE A 694 -2.16 -30.54 -1.46
C ILE A 694 -2.81 -31.55 -2.41
N TYR A 695 -2.11 -31.97 -3.47
CA TYR A 695 -2.66 -32.91 -4.45
C TYR A 695 -2.92 -34.31 -3.85
N SER A 696 -2.09 -34.73 -2.89
CA SER A 696 -2.22 -36.03 -2.22
C SER A 696 -3.19 -36.05 -1.04
N SER A 697 -3.66 -34.89 -0.58
CA SER A 697 -4.57 -34.77 0.57
C SER A 697 -6.04 -34.85 0.17
N GLU A 698 -6.88 -35.33 1.08
CA GLU A 698 -8.33 -35.32 0.92
C GLU A 698 -8.89 -33.90 1.11
N GLU A 699 -9.67 -33.40 0.14
CA GLU A 699 -10.28 -32.06 0.19
C GLU A 699 -11.28 -31.91 1.35
N SER A 700 -11.88 -33.01 1.80
CA SER A 700 -12.81 -33.04 2.94
C SER A 700 -12.16 -32.74 4.28
N ASP A 701 -10.83 -32.84 4.41
CA ASP A 701 -10.14 -32.46 5.64
C ASP A 701 -9.97 -30.94 5.71
N GLU A 702 -10.92 -30.29 6.39
CA GLU A 702 -10.90 -28.84 6.58
C GLU A 702 -9.67 -28.34 7.34
N ARG A 703 -9.12 -29.15 8.26
CA ARG A 703 -7.97 -28.74 9.08
C ARG A 703 -6.69 -28.72 8.25
N LEU A 704 -6.48 -29.75 7.42
CA LEU A 704 -5.36 -29.79 6.48
C LEU A 704 -5.49 -28.66 5.44
N THR A 705 -6.67 -28.49 4.86
CA THR A 705 -6.93 -27.41 3.89
C THR A 705 -6.63 -26.03 4.49
N ARG A 706 -7.09 -25.78 5.73
CA ARG A 706 -6.80 -24.54 6.45
C ARG A 706 -5.29 -24.35 6.69
N MET A 707 -4.57 -25.42 7.07
CA MET A 707 -3.12 -25.37 7.23
C MET A 707 -2.41 -24.98 5.92
N TYR A 708 -2.84 -25.52 4.78
CA TYR A 708 -2.30 -25.15 3.47
C TYR A 708 -2.61 -23.70 3.13
N ASN A 709 -3.85 -23.24 3.32
CA ASN A 709 -4.24 -21.85 3.09
C ASN A 709 -3.37 -20.87 3.88
N VAL A 710 -3.10 -21.14 5.15
CA VAL A 710 -2.21 -20.30 5.98
C VAL A 710 -0.77 -20.29 5.44
N ARG A 711 -0.25 -21.42 4.95
CA ARG A 711 1.09 -21.46 4.30
C ARG A 711 1.11 -20.61 3.02
N ILE A 712 0.05 -20.68 2.22
CA ILE A 712 -0.11 -19.91 0.98
C ILE A 712 -0.16 -18.40 1.29
N MET A 713 -1.00 -17.98 2.24
CA MET A 713 -1.15 -16.55 2.63
C MET A 713 0.16 -15.94 3.12
N ARG A 714 0.98 -16.72 3.84
CA ARG A 714 2.26 -16.27 4.38
C ARG A 714 3.31 -15.94 3.31
N VAL A 715 3.19 -16.48 2.09
CA VAL A 715 4.22 -16.36 1.05
C VAL A 715 4.58 -14.89 0.79
N GLU A 716 3.58 -14.03 0.58
CA GLU A 716 3.80 -12.61 0.29
C GLU A 716 4.51 -11.89 1.45
N PHE A 717 4.09 -12.16 2.69
CA PHE A 717 4.66 -11.54 3.88
C PHE A 717 6.14 -11.85 4.08
N TYR A 718 6.57 -13.09 3.80
CA TYR A 718 7.98 -13.46 3.96
C TYR A 718 8.90 -12.91 2.86
N PHE A 719 8.35 -12.27 1.82
CA PHE A 719 9.11 -11.44 0.89
C PHE A 719 9.35 -10.01 1.40
N LEU A 720 8.77 -9.63 2.54
CA LEU A 720 9.20 -8.46 3.30
C LEU A 720 10.50 -8.78 4.04
N SER A 721 11.51 -7.93 3.87
CA SER A 721 12.76 -8.08 4.60
C SER A 721 12.54 -7.85 6.09
N GLN A 722 12.83 -8.88 6.89
CA GLN A 722 12.68 -8.88 8.35
C GLN A 722 13.86 -8.17 9.06
N TYR A 723 14.81 -7.66 8.29
CA TYR A 723 16.08 -7.10 8.78
C TYR A 723 16.10 -5.56 8.75
N VAL A 724 15.00 -4.93 8.31
CA VAL A 724 14.85 -3.49 8.22
C VAL A 724 13.61 -3.05 8.98
N SER A 725 13.73 -1.91 9.68
CA SER A 725 12.63 -1.34 10.46
C SER A 725 11.58 -0.71 9.55
N PRO A 726 10.27 -0.96 9.77
CA PRO A 726 9.20 -0.25 9.06
C PRO A 726 9.27 1.27 9.23
N ALA A 727 9.81 1.77 10.35
CA ALA A 727 9.96 3.21 10.60
C ALA A 727 11.03 3.86 9.72
N ASP A 728 12.10 3.13 9.40
CA ASP A 728 13.21 3.65 8.58
C ASP A 728 12.99 3.38 7.08
N SER A 729 12.40 2.23 6.76
CA SER A 729 12.15 1.76 5.41
C SER A 729 10.79 1.07 5.37
N PRO A 730 9.68 1.83 5.19
CA PRO A 730 8.33 1.27 5.26
C PRO A 730 8.11 0.19 4.19
N PHE A 731 8.62 0.42 2.98
CA PHE A 731 8.48 -0.53 1.87
C PHE A 731 9.56 -1.61 1.91
N ARG A 732 9.30 -2.67 2.68
CA ARG A 732 10.27 -3.73 3.00
C ARG A 732 10.31 -4.88 1.98
N HIS A 733 9.37 -4.92 1.05
CA HIS A 733 9.28 -5.99 0.05
C HIS A 733 10.51 -6.02 -0.86
N ILE A 734 11.14 -7.19 -1.03
CA ILE A 734 12.43 -7.26 -1.77
C ILE A 734 12.31 -6.92 -3.26
N PHE A 735 11.13 -7.05 -3.85
CA PHE A 735 10.88 -6.76 -5.27
C PHE A 735 10.29 -5.37 -5.51
N LEU A 736 9.33 -4.98 -4.67
CA LEU A 736 8.53 -3.75 -4.86
C LEU A 736 9.00 -2.62 -3.95
N GLY A 737 9.69 -2.95 -2.87
CA GLY A 737 10.08 -2.02 -1.83
C GLY A 737 11.23 -1.10 -2.24
N ARG A 738 11.76 -0.38 -1.26
CA ARG A 738 12.86 0.57 -1.45
C ARG A 738 13.87 0.51 -0.33
N GLY A 739 15.15 0.55 -0.69
CA GLY A 739 16.26 0.45 0.26
C GLY A 739 17.24 -0.68 -0.09
N ASP A 740 18.29 -0.79 0.73
CA ASP A 740 19.40 -1.73 0.51
C ASP A 740 19.00 -3.21 0.58
N HIS A 741 17.87 -3.54 1.18
CA HIS A 741 17.34 -4.91 1.22
C HIS A 741 16.72 -5.36 -0.10
N THR A 742 16.53 -4.46 -1.07
CA THR A 742 15.81 -4.76 -2.32
C THR A 742 16.73 -5.31 -3.41
N LEU A 743 16.13 -6.12 -4.28
CA LEU A 743 16.81 -6.70 -5.44
C LEU A 743 17.19 -5.65 -6.49
N GLY A 744 16.34 -4.62 -6.66
CA GLY A 744 16.64 -3.46 -7.50
C GLY A 744 17.90 -2.71 -7.03
N ALA A 745 17.98 -2.41 -5.73
CA ALA A 745 19.17 -1.76 -5.17
C ALA A 745 20.45 -2.59 -5.31
N LEU A 746 20.36 -3.92 -5.21
CA LEU A 746 21.47 -4.83 -5.47
C LEU A 746 21.94 -4.76 -6.93
N LEU A 747 21.00 -4.80 -7.88
CA LEU A 747 21.28 -4.70 -9.32
C LEU A 747 21.92 -3.35 -9.68
N ASP A 748 21.36 -2.26 -9.18
CA ASP A 748 21.86 -0.90 -9.41
C ASP A 748 23.29 -0.74 -8.88
N HIS A 749 23.57 -1.32 -7.71
CA HIS A 749 24.90 -1.29 -7.14
C HIS A 749 25.90 -2.09 -7.97
N VAL A 750 25.53 -3.27 -8.47
CA VAL A 750 26.39 -4.10 -9.32
C VAL A 750 26.71 -3.41 -10.64
N ARG A 751 25.75 -2.68 -11.24
CA ARG A 751 25.98 -1.89 -12.46
C ARG A 751 27.10 -0.86 -12.29
N LEU A 752 27.36 -0.39 -11.06
CA LEU A 752 28.49 0.50 -10.77
C LEU A 752 29.87 -0.11 -11.03
N LEU A 753 29.98 -1.44 -11.15
CA LEU A 753 31.22 -2.11 -11.57
C LEU A 753 31.61 -1.75 -13.00
N ARG A 754 30.62 -1.53 -13.87
CA ARG A 754 30.82 -1.26 -15.30
C ARG A 754 30.65 0.21 -15.65
N SER A 755 29.88 0.99 -14.88
CA SER A 755 29.71 2.42 -15.15
C SER A 755 30.99 3.26 -14.97
N GLY A 756 32.06 2.69 -14.40
CA GLY A 756 33.41 3.25 -14.44
C GLY A 756 34.10 3.14 -15.82
N GLY A 757 33.52 2.43 -16.79
CA GLY A 757 34.06 2.27 -18.13
C GLY A 757 32.98 1.85 -19.14
N SER A 758 32.60 2.79 -20.01
CA SER A 758 31.72 2.61 -21.18
C SER A 758 30.21 2.64 -20.91
N GLY A 759 29.54 3.57 -21.60
CA GLY A 759 28.09 3.71 -21.63
C GLY A 759 27.40 2.50 -22.26
N ALA A 760 26.42 1.96 -21.55
CA ALA A 760 25.37 1.12 -22.10
C ALA A 760 24.09 1.41 -21.32
N LEU A 761 23.07 1.86 -22.05
CA LEU A 761 21.76 2.29 -21.59
C LEU A 761 20.88 1.10 -21.16
N GLY A 762 19.98 1.38 -20.22
CA GLY A 762 18.74 0.64 -20.02
C GLY A 762 18.69 -0.19 -18.75
N ALA A 763 18.25 0.42 -17.63
CA ALA A 763 17.44 -0.27 -16.64
C ALA A 763 16.84 0.67 -15.58
N VAL A 764 15.59 0.36 -15.28
CA VAL A 764 14.68 1.04 -14.34
C VAL A 764 15.07 0.76 -12.89
N SER A 765 14.88 1.78 -12.05
CA SER A 765 15.29 1.99 -10.65
C SER A 765 16.72 2.54 -10.52
N SER A 766 16.87 3.69 -9.86
CA SER A 766 18.17 4.32 -9.66
C SER A 766 18.19 5.07 -8.33
N GLN A 767 18.61 4.37 -7.27
CA GLN A 767 18.87 4.93 -5.93
C GLN A 767 20.37 4.92 -5.58
N VAL A 768 21.21 5.45 -6.48
CA VAL A 768 22.64 5.66 -6.19
C VAL A 768 22.84 7.14 -5.87
N VAL A 769 23.25 7.41 -4.62
CA VAL A 769 23.81 8.70 -4.20
C VAL A 769 24.96 9.05 -5.15
N PRO A 770 24.95 10.22 -5.83
CA PRO A 770 25.96 10.53 -6.83
C PRO A 770 27.37 10.60 -6.20
N GLY A 771 28.33 9.86 -6.75
CA GLY A 771 29.76 10.00 -6.43
C GLY A 771 30.44 8.86 -5.66
N LEU A 772 29.71 7.81 -5.27
CA LEU A 772 30.30 6.63 -4.63
C LEU A 772 30.37 5.48 -5.64
N GLY A 773 31.58 5.18 -6.10
CA GLY A 773 31.84 3.97 -6.89
C GLY A 773 31.46 2.70 -6.13
N PHE A 774 31.47 1.55 -6.81
CA PHE A 774 31.09 0.25 -6.24
C PHE A 774 31.72 0.01 -4.85
N GLN A 775 30.88 -0.21 -3.84
CA GLN A 775 31.29 -0.50 -2.47
C GLN A 775 31.02 -1.95 -2.10
N GLU A 776 32.10 -2.73 -2.01
CA GLU A 776 32.00 -4.17 -1.75
C GLU A 776 31.31 -4.50 -0.42
N SER A 777 31.57 -3.76 0.66
CA SER A 777 30.96 -4.00 1.97
C SER A 777 29.44 -3.82 1.96
N ARG A 778 28.95 -2.78 1.28
CA ARG A 778 27.52 -2.54 1.09
C ARG A 778 26.92 -3.61 0.18
N PHE A 779 27.58 -3.96 -0.93
CA PHE A 779 27.10 -5.04 -1.81
C PHE A 779 26.97 -6.39 -1.08
N ARG A 780 27.97 -6.78 -0.28
CA ARG A 780 27.91 -8.01 0.56
C ARG A 780 26.73 -8.00 1.52
N ARG A 781 26.43 -6.84 2.13
CA ARG A 781 25.26 -6.68 3.01
C ARG A 781 23.95 -6.84 2.24
N GLN A 782 23.80 -6.14 1.12
CA GLN A 782 22.59 -6.23 0.28
C GLN A 782 22.35 -7.68 -0.18
N LEU A 783 23.40 -8.36 -0.65
CA LEU A 783 23.34 -9.76 -1.05
C LEU A 783 22.91 -10.69 0.10
N ALA A 784 23.46 -10.47 1.31
CA ALA A 784 23.10 -11.25 2.49
C ALA A 784 21.64 -11.02 2.89
N LEU A 785 21.18 -9.76 2.95
CA LEU A 785 19.80 -9.41 3.29
C LEU A 785 18.81 -10.07 2.33
N LEU A 786 19.07 -9.98 1.02
CA LEU A 786 18.25 -10.61 -0.01
C LEU A 786 18.22 -12.14 0.17
N THR A 787 19.39 -12.77 0.29
CA THR A 787 19.52 -14.23 0.42
C THR A 787 18.74 -14.74 1.62
N TRP A 788 18.92 -14.14 2.78
CA TRP A 788 18.26 -14.57 4.01
C TRP A 788 16.76 -14.30 4.00
N THR A 789 16.31 -13.25 3.31
CA THR A 789 14.87 -13.00 3.13
C THR A 789 14.26 -14.08 2.23
N LEU A 790 14.90 -14.42 1.11
CA LEU A 790 14.45 -15.49 0.22
C LEU A 790 14.47 -16.86 0.91
N GLN A 791 15.49 -17.15 1.72
CA GLN A 791 15.54 -18.36 2.53
C GLN A 791 14.41 -18.37 3.56
N GLY A 792 14.12 -17.24 4.22
CA GLY A 792 12.99 -17.10 5.12
C GLY A 792 11.65 -17.46 4.46
N ALA A 793 11.45 -17.00 3.22
CA ALA A 793 10.27 -17.36 2.42
C ALA A 793 10.20 -18.86 2.09
N ALA A 794 11.33 -19.48 1.74
CA ALA A 794 11.40 -20.93 1.52
C ALA A 794 11.05 -21.72 2.79
N ASN A 795 11.61 -21.30 3.94
CA ASN A 795 11.40 -21.94 5.23
C ASN A 795 9.92 -21.85 5.67
N ALA A 796 9.31 -20.67 5.52
CA ALA A 796 7.90 -20.47 5.81
C ALA A 796 6.99 -21.34 4.93
N LEU A 797 7.37 -21.52 3.66
CA LEU A 797 6.61 -22.33 2.72
C LEU A 797 6.73 -23.83 2.98
N SER A 798 7.89 -24.32 3.45
CA SER A 798 8.15 -25.75 3.76
C SER A 798 7.29 -26.30 4.90
N GLY A 799 6.83 -25.43 5.82
CA GLY A 799 6.04 -25.82 7.00
C GLY A 799 6.87 -26.41 8.14
N ASP A 800 7.78 -27.34 7.84
CA ASP A 800 8.78 -27.87 8.77
C ASP A 800 10.18 -27.40 8.35
N VAL A 801 10.84 -26.70 9.27
CA VAL A 801 12.15 -26.08 9.06
C VAL A 801 13.25 -27.14 8.88
N TRP A 802 13.05 -28.34 9.42
CA TRP A 802 14.03 -29.44 9.34
C TRP A 802 14.00 -30.21 8.01
N ASN A 803 12.99 -29.96 7.18
CA ASN A 803 12.83 -30.61 5.87
C ASN A 803 13.60 -29.92 4.73
N ILE A 804 14.43 -28.93 5.07
CA ILE A 804 15.25 -28.19 4.13
C ILE A 804 16.61 -28.87 4.06
N ASP A 805 17.17 -28.95 2.87
CA ASP A 805 18.37 -29.75 2.58
C ASP A 805 19.54 -29.26 3.45
N ASN A 806 19.98 -30.10 4.40
CA ASN A 806 21.11 -29.78 5.27
C ASN A 806 22.46 -29.97 4.57
N ASN A 807 22.46 -30.50 3.34
CA ASN A 807 23.65 -30.69 2.52
C ASN A 807 23.81 -29.49 1.58
N PHE A 808 24.70 -28.57 1.97
CA PHE A 808 25.15 -27.45 1.14
C PHE A 808 26.45 -27.80 0.41
#